data_AF-A0AAD5VRQ6-F1
#
_entry.id   AF-A0AAD5VRQ6-F1
#
_cell.length_a   1.000
_cell.length_b   1.000
_cell.length_c   1.000
_cell.angle_alpha   90.00
_cell.angle_beta   90.00
_cell.angle_gamma   90.00
#
_symmetry.space_group_name_H-M   'P 1'
#
loop_
_entity.id
_entity.type
_entity.pdbx_description
1 polymer ?
#
loop_
_entity_poly.entity_id
_entity_poly.type
_entity_poly.pdbx_seq_one_letter_code
_entity_poly.pdbx_strand_id
1 'polypeptide(L)'
;MPLQNPPPLYSDFPLVSHSIAEFNDRLRIAHQGNQAHFMRLNLSGEYEEDGETLQVLVDANRNQVEEDEPLAVERDIDSCLGISDHILFDCAISVWTIPPSTLALKSSIHLTREIMYHGTRHSNVQYHHIPNFELGSMGDRRQLNVFFPKLWAPELSKRGQPWKISEEKRTFWYERAFRPAIAALLGDHIASEWPPTFAAEKLRAAKSKKRAKPNEEIASTRLIPQEAVGHLADTIRRELTYDVFIDDEDREWVSDFFFIHTIRGVKDANRHRVDPQLAGMAAERFTNMSHLVHNHHLRGEWYIDIGIEISSPLGQCLQWSTAGHCSVVEEVLHISTAHATRITTLSSSKYSRDLVSHLSGVSGFRIVPGPQAQGPFQAAYIQAYTTDKTLTSNREGQYFAKFIEGKDALGLKQPPTTISSLHDIYTQAQEKNSSKARLEVRVPWDCGRYVLTEFNPAIFVNALYSFTREEWWEFRLWRVFAISNVLGLQSRGPTYKRFSPDSLLLTAACVWLVNSLHARPDDGPSSRDLMDAALPVKVAADVLDEQLAYPVSTNETNTQRVAYIPFGYVFLRRMLCGEVPRLRMQGPLLPSKSFLYFFGMDIVQLKRDFQHSGFVDNEVIEKTRFTTSKCKPPIYAGPREPGLFSLTEKQYEIPRPVIDDGSDVDESERPPTPDPANPDETIDDELAQLWRQFVSDLTSKSPNPRGGAVRPSYMKLTPTQRYSGSEEPYKNLRLYEIWTDVHYRNASQDDWEVCFNNLFPPAGFKSSTRRQGYKNSPYYIRWMEILELNVDNVELVEAIRAEFRKRVFAWQWMPKAESDKMWVTSFMKEGKKSFLRWPPSDSKAAAPFILLKEDAVPIFEPQEDDDAAGDV
;
A
#
# COMPACT_ATOMS: atom_id res chain seq x y z
N MET A 1 26.11 -17.13 37.82
CA MET A 1 24.66 -17.40 37.98
C MET A 1 24.25 -18.35 36.88
N PRO A 2 23.38 -19.34 37.11
CA PRO A 2 22.88 -20.17 36.01
C PRO A 2 22.08 -19.26 35.06
N LEU A 3 22.38 -19.32 33.76
CA LEU A 3 21.59 -18.69 32.71
C LEU A 3 20.15 -19.17 32.87
N GLN A 4 19.26 -18.28 33.34
CA GLN A 4 17.83 -18.55 33.34
C GLN A 4 17.41 -18.78 31.90
N ASN A 5 16.74 -19.91 31.62
CA ASN A 5 16.16 -20.16 30.31
C ASN A 5 15.36 -18.94 29.86
N PRO A 6 15.52 -18.46 28.62
CA PRO A 6 14.75 -17.34 28.14
C PRO A 6 13.26 -17.70 28.28
N PRO A 7 12.42 -16.79 28.84
CA PRO A 7 10.99 -17.08 28.98
C PRO A 7 10.36 -17.44 27.62
N PRO A 8 9.23 -18.17 27.58
CA PRO A 8 8.68 -18.68 26.33
C PRO A 8 8.24 -17.57 25.36
N LEU A 9 8.21 -17.89 24.06
CA LEU A 9 7.81 -16.98 22.97
C LEU A 9 6.30 -16.64 22.99
N TYR A 10 5.49 -17.58 23.48
CA TYR A 10 4.05 -17.47 23.62
C TYR A 10 3.66 -17.43 25.09
N SER A 11 2.50 -16.84 25.38
CA SER A 11 1.98 -16.79 26.73
C SER A 11 1.57 -18.18 27.21
N ASP A 12 2.04 -18.54 28.39
CA ASP A 12 1.73 -19.74 29.16
C ASP A 12 1.19 -19.38 30.56
N PHE A 13 0.81 -18.13 30.75
CA PHE A 13 0.30 -17.61 32.01
C PHE A 13 -1.13 -18.09 32.31
N PRO A 14 -1.54 -18.11 33.59
CA PRO A 14 -2.92 -18.41 33.98
C PRO A 14 -3.91 -17.51 33.24
N LEU A 15 -4.98 -18.12 32.73
CA LEU A 15 -6.02 -17.41 31.98
C LEU A 15 -7.04 -16.77 32.92
N VAL A 16 -7.37 -15.50 32.64
CA VAL A 16 -8.49 -14.80 33.27
C VAL A 16 -9.45 -14.33 32.18
N SER A 17 -10.70 -14.76 32.30
CA SER A 17 -11.75 -14.45 31.33
C SER A 17 -12.44 -13.13 31.67
N HIS A 18 -12.42 -12.19 30.73
CA HIS A 18 -13.05 -10.88 30.84
C HIS A 18 -14.12 -10.72 29.75
N SER A 19 -15.26 -10.14 30.12
CA SER A 19 -16.16 -9.48 29.16
C SER A 19 -15.48 -8.27 28.51
N ILE A 20 -16.08 -7.70 27.46
CA ILE A 20 -15.54 -6.50 26.82
C ILE A 20 -15.50 -5.32 27.81
N ALA A 21 -16.54 -5.17 28.64
CA ALA A 21 -16.60 -4.12 29.65
C ALA A 21 -15.46 -4.24 30.67
N GLU A 22 -15.28 -5.43 31.26
CA GLU A 22 -14.20 -5.69 32.22
C GLU A 22 -12.82 -5.48 31.57
N PHE A 23 -12.64 -5.86 30.31
CA PHE A 23 -11.39 -5.63 29.60
C PHE A 23 -11.13 -4.13 29.35
N ASN A 24 -12.15 -3.36 28.97
CA ASN A 24 -12.05 -1.90 28.85
C ASN A 24 -11.69 -1.25 30.19
N ASP A 25 -12.27 -1.70 31.30
CA ASP A 25 -11.95 -1.21 32.64
C ASP A 25 -10.49 -1.49 33.00
N ARG A 26 -10.00 -2.71 32.73
CA ARG A 26 -8.59 -3.08 32.93
C ARG A 26 -7.66 -2.21 32.08
N LEU A 27 -8.01 -1.96 30.81
CA LEU A 27 -7.26 -1.09 29.93
C LEU A 27 -7.23 0.36 30.43
N ARG A 28 -8.34 0.85 30.98
CA ARG A 28 -8.43 2.20 31.57
C ARG A 28 -7.51 2.34 32.78
N ILE A 29 -7.51 1.36 33.68
CA ILE A 29 -6.60 1.31 34.84
C ILE A 29 -5.14 1.27 34.37
N ALA A 30 -4.81 0.39 33.43
CA ALA A 30 -3.45 0.27 32.91
C ALA A 30 -2.98 1.55 32.20
N HIS A 31 -3.89 2.24 31.49
CA HIS A 31 -3.60 3.48 30.79
C HIS A 31 -3.26 4.63 31.74
N GLN A 32 -3.97 4.73 32.88
CA GLN A 32 -3.69 5.73 33.93
C GLN A 32 -2.37 5.46 34.66
N GLY A 33 -1.91 4.21 34.65
CA GLY A 33 -0.65 3.79 35.26
C GLY A 33 0.53 3.80 34.29
N ASN A 34 1.04 2.61 33.98
CA ASN A 34 2.27 2.43 33.21
C ASN A 34 1.94 2.17 31.71
N GLN A 35 2.41 3.07 30.84
CA GLN A 35 2.21 2.97 29.39
C GLN A 35 2.73 1.65 28.78
N ALA A 36 3.84 1.10 29.30
CA ALA A 36 4.38 -0.18 28.86
C ALA A 36 3.45 -1.36 29.22
N HIS A 37 2.86 -1.31 30.41
CA HIS A 37 1.87 -2.27 30.87
C HIS A 37 0.61 -2.17 30.00
N PHE A 38 0.09 -0.95 29.77
CA PHE A 38 -1.06 -0.72 28.90
C PHE A 38 -0.87 -1.30 27.48
N MET A 39 0.28 -1.04 26.84
CA MET A 39 0.57 -1.60 25.52
C MET A 39 0.63 -3.13 25.54
N ARG A 40 1.24 -3.72 26.58
CA ARG A 40 1.35 -5.17 26.73
C ARG A 40 -0.03 -5.82 26.95
N LEU A 41 -0.84 -5.28 27.86
CA LEU A 41 -2.20 -5.75 28.09
C LEU A 41 -3.05 -5.64 26.81
N ASN A 42 -3.00 -4.51 26.10
CA ASN A 42 -3.82 -4.37 24.91
C ASN A 42 -3.35 -5.25 23.74
N LEU A 43 -2.03 -5.29 23.46
CA LEU A 43 -1.49 -5.92 22.26
C LEU A 43 -1.11 -7.39 22.43
N SER A 44 -0.73 -7.85 23.62
CA SER A 44 -0.42 -9.26 23.90
C SER A 44 -1.33 -9.91 24.96
N GLY A 45 -2.19 -9.13 25.64
CA GLY A 45 -3.15 -9.65 26.62
C GLY A 45 -2.55 -9.96 27.98
N GLU A 46 -1.29 -9.56 28.23
CA GLU A 46 -0.58 -9.87 29.47
C GLU A 46 -0.60 -8.69 30.43
N TYR A 47 -0.94 -8.95 31.70
CA TYR A 47 -0.89 -7.97 32.78
C TYR A 47 -0.38 -8.61 34.07
N GLU A 48 0.01 -7.77 35.03
CA GLU A 48 0.46 -8.20 36.36
C GLU A 48 -0.55 -7.73 37.40
N GLU A 49 -0.97 -8.64 38.29
CA GLU A 49 -1.86 -8.39 39.42
C GLU A 49 -1.36 -9.20 40.62
N ASP A 50 -1.25 -8.56 41.79
CA ASP A 50 -0.78 -9.19 43.03
C ASP A 50 0.56 -9.97 42.93
N GLY A 51 1.44 -9.55 42.02
CA GLY A 51 2.75 -10.17 41.78
C GLY A 51 2.72 -11.39 40.87
N GLU A 52 1.55 -11.76 40.31
CA GLU A 52 1.40 -12.79 39.30
C GLU A 52 1.14 -12.17 37.92
N THR A 53 1.75 -12.75 36.88
CA THR A 53 1.45 -12.36 35.49
C THR A 53 0.34 -13.25 34.95
N LEU A 54 -0.69 -12.62 34.38
CA LEU A 54 -1.92 -13.24 33.91
C LEU A 54 -2.12 -12.99 32.42
N GLN A 55 -2.84 -13.88 31.75
CA GLN A 55 -3.24 -13.75 30.36
C GLN A 55 -4.75 -13.53 30.25
N VAL A 56 -5.16 -12.47 29.57
CA VAL A 56 -6.57 -12.20 29.30
C VAL A 56 -7.11 -13.12 28.21
N LEU A 57 -8.29 -13.69 28.45
CA LEU A 57 -9.22 -14.23 27.47
C LEU A 57 -10.40 -13.25 27.34
N VAL A 58 -10.58 -12.64 26.17
CA VAL A 58 -11.73 -11.74 25.92
C VAL A 58 -12.92 -12.57 25.44
N ASP A 59 -13.94 -12.69 26.29
CA ASP A 59 -15.10 -13.54 26.05
C ASP A 59 -16.32 -12.71 25.63
N ALA A 60 -16.52 -12.61 24.31
CA ALA A 60 -17.67 -11.91 23.73
C ALA A 60 -19.01 -12.65 23.96
N ASN A 61 -19.00 -13.94 24.32
CA ASN A 61 -20.24 -14.70 24.55
C ASN A 61 -21.03 -14.19 25.76
N ARG A 62 -20.37 -13.50 26.69
CA ARG A 62 -21.01 -12.85 27.83
C ARG A 62 -21.92 -11.68 27.45
N ASN A 63 -21.89 -11.26 26.18
CA ASN A 63 -22.71 -10.18 25.64
C ASN A 63 -23.81 -10.70 24.69
N GLN A 64 -24.23 -11.96 24.83
CA GLN A 64 -25.38 -12.51 24.09
C GLN A 64 -26.61 -11.62 24.27
N VAL A 65 -27.39 -11.41 23.21
CA VAL A 65 -28.69 -10.73 23.34
C VAL A 65 -29.59 -11.57 24.25
N GLU A 66 -30.19 -10.93 25.26
CA GLU A 66 -31.15 -11.58 26.16
C GLU A 66 -32.47 -11.88 25.45
N GLU A 67 -33.19 -12.93 25.85
CA GLU A 67 -34.44 -13.34 25.19
C GLU A 67 -35.53 -12.26 25.19
N ASP A 68 -35.53 -11.37 26.19
CA ASP A 68 -36.48 -10.27 26.34
C ASP A 68 -35.96 -8.92 25.81
N GLU A 69 -34.72 -8.85 25.30
CA GLU A 69 -34.21 -7.61 24.71
C GLU A 69 -34.99 -7.26 23.43
N PRO A 70 -35.60 -6.07 23.34
CA PRO A 70 -36.39 -5.70 22.17
C PRO A 70 -35.48 -5.52 20.95
N LEU A 71 -35.79 -6.21 19.85
CA LEU A 71 -35.15 -6.03 18.55
C LEU A 71 -36.15 -5.49 17.52
N ALA A 72 -35.71 -4.54 16.70
CA ALA A 72 -36.45 -4.03 15.56
C ALA A 72 -35.80 -4.53 14.27
N VAL A 73 -36.62 -5.11 13.37
CA VAL A 73 -36.18 -5.62 12.07
C VAL A 73 -36.85 -4.86 10.94
N GLU A 74 -36.05 -4.29 10.05
CA GLU A 74 -36.48 -3.66 8.81
C GLU A 74 -36.02 -4.49 7.62
N ARG A 75 -36.82 -4.51 6.55
CA ARG A 75 -36.51 -5.17 5.28
C ARG A 75 -36.36 -4.13 4.18
N ASP A 76 -35.45 -4.36 3.24
CA ASP A 76 -35.27 -3.49 2.08
C ASP A 76 -34.77 -4.26 0.85
N ILE A 77 -34.77 -3.55 -0.28
CA ILE A 77 -34.09 -3.95 -1.51
C ILE A 77 -32.83 -3.08 -1.61
N ASP A 78 -31.66 -3.70 -1.48
CA ASP A 78 -30.38 -2.98 -1.48
C ASP A 78 -29.92 -2.64 -2.91
N SER A 79 -29.99 -3.64 -3.79
CA SER A 79 -29.40 -3.57 -5.12
C SER A 79 -30.05 -4.56 -6.09
N CYS A 80 -29.87 -4.33 -7.40
CA CYS A 80 -30.37 -5.22 -8.45
C CYS A 80 -29.38 -5.34 -9.62
N LEU A 81 -29.30 -6.53 -10.19
CA LEU A 81 -28.46 -6.88 -11.34
C LEU A 81 -29.33 -7.53 -12.41
N GLY A 82 -29.33 -6.97 -13.62
CA GLY A 82 -30.07 -7.51 -14.76
C GLY A 82 -29.16 -7.87 -15.92
N ILE A 83 -29.25 -9.10 -16.41
CA ILE A 83 -28.42 -9.63 -17.50
C ILE A 83 -29.34 -9.87 -18.69
N SER A 84 -29.13 -9.14 -19.79
CA SER A 84 -30.01 -9.21 -20.96
C SER A 84 -29.27 -8.84 -22.23
N ASP A 85 -29.77 -9.35 -23.35
CA ASP A 85 -29.33 -8.96 -24.69
C ASP A 85 -29.87 -7.58 -25.08
N HIS A 86 -30.84 -7.04 -24.36
CA HIS A 86 -31.41 -5.72 -24.61
C HIS A 86 -31.11 -4.74 -23.47
N ILE A 87 -31.26 -3.44 -23.75
CA ILE A 87 -31.23 -2.41 -22.72
C ILE A 87 -32.65 -2.27 -22.17
N LEU A 88 -32.82 -2.58 -20.88
CA LEU A 88 -34.12 -2.72 -20.22
C LEU A 88 -34.44 -1.55 -19.28
N PHE A 89 -33.89 -0.37 -19.59
CA PHE A 89 -34.24 0.89 -18.93
C PHE A 89 -35.30 1.66 -19.73
N ASP A 90 -36.29 2.20 -19.02
CA ASP A 90 -37.38 3.04 -19.53
C ASP A 90 -37.14 4.52 -19.14
N CYS A 91 -35.96 5.02 -19.49
CA CYS A 91 -35.59 6.43 -19.32
C CYS A 91 -34.44 6.77 -20.28
N ALA A 92 -34.17 8.07 -20.46
CA ALA A 92 -33.00 8.51 -21.21
C ALA A 92 -31.69 8.07 -20.52
N ILE A 93 -30.70 7.65 -21.30
CA ILE A 93 -29.40 7.17 -20.79
C ILE A 93 -28.25 8.05 -21.25
N SER A 94 -27.28 8.29 -20.36
CA SER A 94 -26.02 8.96 -20.73
C SER A 94 -25.00 7.90 -21.13
N VAL A 95 -24.55 7.93 -22.39
CA VAL A 95 -23.58 6.96 -22.93
C VAL A 95 -22.23 7.61 -23.16
N TRP A 96 -21.17 6.84 -22.92
CA TRP A 96 -19.81 7.28 -23.19
C TRP A 96 -19.50 7.13 -24.68
N THR A 97 -18.95 8.18 -25.29
CA THR A 97 -18.38 8.11 -26.64
C THR A 97 -17.19 7.16 -26.68
N ILE A 98 -16.26 7.30 -25.72
CA ILE A 98 -15.17 6.37 -25.44
C ILE A 98 -15.11 6.10 -23.94
N PRO A 99 -15.56 4.94 -23.47
CA PRO A 99 -15.64 4.67 -22.04
C PRO A 99 -14.26 4.46 -21.40
N PRO A 100 -13.93 5.14 -20.28
CA PRO A 100 -12.66 4.92 -19.61
C PRO A 100 -12.47 3.44 -19.21
N SER A 101 -11.27 2.90 -19.43
CA SER A 101 -10.94 1.53 -18.99
C SER A 101 -11.03 1.34 -17.47
N THR A 102 -11.10 2.44 -16.72
CA THR A 102 -11.29 2.46 -15.27
C THR A 102 -12.69 2.02 -14.84
N LEU A 103 -13.71 2.17 -15.70
CA LEU A 103 -15.13 1.88 -15.42
C LEU A 103 -15.58 0.46 -15.81
N ALA A 104 -14.68 -0.40 -16.30
CA ALA A 104 -15.00 -1.81 -16.51
C ALA A 104 -15.36 -2.52 -15.18
N LEU A 105 -16.13 -3.60 -15.26
CA LEU A 105 -16.37 -4.51 -14.14
C LEU A 105 -15.09 -5.31 -13.87
N LYS A 106 -14.42 -5.02 -12.74
CA LYS A 106 -13.11 -5.59 -12.36
C LYS A 106 -13.17 -6.61 -11.23
N SER A 107 -14.32 -6.76 -10.59
CA SER A 107 -14.50 -7.62 -9.43
C SER A 107 -15.69 -8.53 -9.62
N SER A 108 -15.65 -9.68 -8.96
CA SER A 108 -16.76 -10.64 -8.97
C SER A 108 -18.07 -9.99 -8.54
N ILE A 109 -19.15 -10.37 -9.22
CA ILE A 109 -20.53 -10.12 -8.79
C ILE A 109 -21.17 -11.42 -8.27
N HIS A 110 -20.37 -12.43 -7.94
CA HIS A 110 -20.81 -13.73 -7.41
C HIS A 110 -21.78 -14.51 -8.33
N LEU A 111 -21.87 -14.11 -9.60
CA LEU A 111 -22.61 -14.80 -10.65
C LEU A 111 -21.62 -15.31 -11.71
N THR A 112 -21.98 -16.43 -12.33
CA THR A 112 -21.20 -17.05 -13.40
C THR A 112 -22.04 -17.19 -14.66
N ARG A 113 -21.35 -17.25 -15.79
CA ARG A 113 -21.93 -17.56 -17.09
C ARG A 113 -21.21 -18.75 -17.69
N GLU A 114 -21.95 -19.46 -18.52
CA GLU A 114 -21.38 -20.44 -19.42
C GLU A 114 -20.83 -19.80 -20.69
N ILE A 115 -19.63 -20.21 -21.10
CA ILE A 115 -19.01 -19.78 -22.36
C ILE A 115 -18.50 -21.00 -23.12
N MET A 116 -18.76 -21.02 -24.43
CA MET A 116 -18.17 -21.98 -25.37
C MET A 116 -16.87 -21.42 -25.94
N TYR A 117 -15.75 -22.15 -25.78
CA TYR A 117 -14.43 -21.77 -26.30
C TYR A 117 -13.80 -22.97 -27.02
N HIS A 118 -13.50 -22.83 -28.31
CA HIS A 118 -13.02 -23.91 -29.19
C HIS A 118 -13.79 -25.24 -29.02
N GLY A 119 -15.12 -25.17 -29.00
CA GLY A 119 -15.99 -26.35 -28.84
C GLY A 119 -16.06 -26.92 -27.41
N THR A 120 -15.28 -26.38 -26.47
CA THR A 120 -15.31 -26.78 -25.05
C THR A 120 -16.24 -25.86 -24.25
N ARG A 121 -17.10 -26.46 -23.43
CA ARG A 121 -18.05 -25.77 -22.55
C ARG A 121 -17.39 -25.42 -21.21
N HIS A 122 -17.35 -24.14 -20.87
CA HIS A 122 -16.86 -23.63 -19.59
C HIS A 122 -18.04 -23.08 -18.78
N SER A 123 -18.52 -23.81 -17.78
CA SER A 123 -19.78 -23.53 -17.06
C SER A 123 -19.69 -22.49 -15.91
N ASN A 124 -18.48 -22.07 -15.51
CA ASN A 124 -18.26 -21.24 -14.32
C ASN A 124 -17.43 -19.98 -14.59
N VAL A 125 -17.63 -19.32 -15.74
CA VAL A 125 -16.89 -18.11 -16.07
C VAL A 125 -17.47 -16.92 -15.28
N GLN A 126 -16.64 -16.27 -14.47
CA GLN A 126 -17.06 -15.07 -13.74
C GLN A 126 -17.15 -13.87 -14.70
N TYR A 127 -18.19 -13.04 -14.55
CA TYR A 127 -18.42 -11.90 -15.45
C TYR A 127 -17.24 -10.93 -15.55
N HIS A 128 -16.55 -10.63 -14.44
CA HIS A 128 -15.38 -9.74 -14.47
C HIS A 128 -14.14 -10.33 -15.16
N HIS A 129 -14.17 -11.60 -15.56
CA HIS A 129 -13.15 -12.19 -16.44
C HIS A 129 -13.51 -12.07 -17.92
N ILE A 130 -14.74 -11.66 -18.25
CA ILE A 130 -15.20 -11.44 -19.62
C ILE A 130 -14.84 -10.00 -20.01
N PRO A 131 -14.22 -9.78 -21.18
CA PRO A 131 -13.89 -8.44 -21.65
C PRO A 131 -15.13 -7.53 -21.72
N ASN A 132 -15.05 -6.35 -21.10
CA ASN A 132 -16.19 -5.46 -20.91
C ASN A 132 -15.77 -4.01 -20.69
N PHE A 133 -16.75 -3.09 -20.78
CA PHE A 133 -16.64 -1.71 -20.30
C PHE A 133 -18.02 -1.14 -19.96
N GLU A 134 -18.06 -0.03 -19.22
CA GLU A 134 -19.31 0.71 -18.97
C GLU A 134 -19.72 1.46 -20.23
N LEU A 135 -20.85 1.10 -20.85
CA LEU A 135 -21.38 1.82 -22.02
C LEU A 135 -22.01 3.16 -21.60
N GLY A 136 -22.66 3.19 -20.44
CA GLY A 136 -23.35 4.38 -19.96
C GLY A 136 -23.91 4.25 -18.55
N SER A 137 -24.55 5.31 -18.10
CA SER A 137 -25.17 5.44 -16.78
C SER A 137 -26.39 6.34 -16.79
N MET A 138 -27.20 6.27 -15.73
CA MET A 138 -28.34 7.17 -15.49
C MET A 138 -28.32 7.67 -14.05
N GLY A 139 -27.80 8.88 -13.90
CA GLY A 139 -27.44 9.42 -12.59
C GLY A 139 -26.38 8.55 -11.90
N ASP A 140 -26.22 8.75 -10.59
CA ASP A 140 -25.09 8.16 -9.85
C ASP A 140 -25.30 6.68 -9.46
N ARG A 141 -26.50 6.13 -9.71
CA ARG A 141 -26.98 4.88 -9.10
C ARG A 141 -27.25 3.75 -10.07
N ARG A 142 -27.18 4.02 -11.38
CA ARG A 142 -27.53 3.07 -12.43
C ARG A 142 -26.44 3.03 -13.48
N GLN A 143 -25.87 1.85 -13.71
CA GLN A 143 -24.77 1.63 -14.63
C GLN A 143 -25.16 0.56 -15.65
N LEU A 144 -24.67 0.71 -16.88
CA LEU A 144 -24.87 -0.20 -17.98
C LEU A 144 -23.52 -0.63 -18.53
N ASN A 145 -23.17 -1.89 -18.34
CA ASN A 145 -21.93 -2.48 -18.87
C ASN A 145 -22.25 -3.38 -20.06
N VAL A 146 -21.42 -3.30 -21.11
CA VAL A 146 -21.48 -4.20 -22.27
C VAL A 146 -20.35 -5.22 -22.20
N PHE A 147 -20.66 -6.48 -22.50
CA PHE A 147 -19.77 -7.63 -22.38
C PHE A 147 -19.62 -8.36 -23.72
N PHE A 148 -18.44 -8.93 -23.96
CA PHE A 148 -18.08 -9.61 -25.20
C PHE A 148 -17.58 -11.05 -24.91
N PRO A 149 -18.48 -12.04 -24.81
CA PRO A 149 -18.13 -13.42 -24.47
C PRO A 149 -17.08 -14.04 -25.39
N LYS A 150 -17.13 -13.79 -26.70
CA LYS A 150 -16.19 -14.37 -27.68
C LYS A 150 -14.76 -13.87 -27.54
N LEU A 151 -14.54 -12.78 -26.81
CA LEU A 151 -13.19 -12.31 -26.46
C LEU A 151 -12.60 -13.03 -25.25
N TRP A 152 -13.41 -13.80 -24.53
CA TRP A 152 -12.93 -14.57 -23.40
C TRP A 152 -12.06 -15.73 -23.86
N ALA A 153 -10.96 -15.96 -23.13
CA ALA A 153 -10.15 -17.15 -23.27
C ALA A 153 -9.65 -17.61 -21.88
N PRO A 154 -9.47 -18.93 -21.66
CA PRO A 154 -8.96 -19.45 -20.39
C PRO A 154 -7.64 -18.80 -19.95
N GLU A 155 -6.72 -18.58 -20.90
CA GLU A 155 -5.42 -17.98 -20.58
C GLU A 155 -5.47 -16.48 -20.30
N LEU A 156 -6.43 -15.76 -20.88
CA LEU A 156 -6.65 -14.35 -20.55
C LEU A 156 -7.22 -14.21 -19.14
N SER A 157 -8.10 -15.13 -18.72
CA SER A 157 -8.72 -15.11 -17.39
C SER A 157 -7.74 -15.20 -16.23
N LYS A 158 -6.53 -15.75 -16.46
CA LYS A 158 -5.44 -15.87 -15.47
C LYS A 158 -4.53 -14.64 -15.42
N ARG A 159 -4.66 -13.70 -16.35
CA ARG A 159 -3.85 -12.46 -16.38
C ARG A 159 -4.38 -11.42 -15.40
N GLY A 160 -3.61 -10.38 -15.12
CA GLY A 160 -4.01 -9.33 -14.16
C GLY A 160 -5.14 -8.39 -14.62
N GLN A 161 -5.54 -8.42 -15.91
CA GLN A 161 -6.57 -7.52 -16.48
C GLN A 161 -7.46 -8.24 -17.51
N PRO A 162 -8.17 -9.32 -17.14
CA PRO A 162 -8.95 -10.15 -18.06
C PRO A 162 -10.14 -9.40 -18.69
N TRP A 163 -10.69 -8.40 -18.00
CA TRP A 163 -11.78 -7.55 -18.49
C TRP A 163 -11.37 -6.56 -19.60
N LYS A 164 -10.06 -6.38 -19.85
CA LYS A 164 -9.58 -5.30 -20.72
C LYS A 164 -9.75 -5.64 -22.20
N ILE A 165 -10.33 -4.71 -22.94
CA ILE A 165 -10.45 -4.77 -24.41
C ILE A 165 -9.28 -4.02 -25.05
N SER A 166 -8.73 -4.58 -26.14
CA SER A 166 -7.67 -3.92 -26.93
C SER A 166 -8.16 -2.63 -27.56
N GLU A 167 -7.25 -1.70 -27.82
CA GLU A 167 -7.59 -0.42 -28.45
C GLU A 167 -8.21 -0.59 -29.83
N GLU A 168 -7.66 -1.50 -30.64
CA GLU A 168 -8.18 -1.89 -31.95
C GLU A 168 -9.65 -2.30 -31.90
N LYS A 169 -10.02 -3.21 -30.99
CA LYS A 169 -11.40 -3.67 -30.82
C LYS A 169 -12.34 -2.58 -30.31
N ARG A 170 -11.81 -1.63 -29.52
CA ARG A 170 -12.58 -0.46 -29.07
C ARG A 170 -12.81 0.55 -30.19
N THR A 171 -11.82 0.75 -31.06
CA THR A 171 -11.95 1.55 -32.29
C THR A 171 -13.01 0.94 -33.19
N PHE A 172 -12.93 -0.37 -33.43
CA PHE A 172 -13.94 -1.12 -34.20
C PHE A 172 -15.34 -0.93 -33.62
N TRP A 173 -15.54 -1.19 -32.33
CA TRP A 173 -16.83 -1.02 -31.68
C TRP A 173 -17.40 0.39 -31.87
N TYR A 174 -16.58 1.43 -31.72
CA TYR A 174 -17.05 2.81 -31.88
C TYR A 174 -17.43 3.13 -33.33
N GLU A 175 -16.52 2.85 -34.27
CA GLU A 175 -16.63 3.33 -35.66
C GLU A 175 -17.54 2.46 -36.52
N ARG A 176 -17.64 1.15 -36.23
CA ARG A 176 -18.40 0.17 -37.03
C ARG A 176 -19.71 -0.28 -36.39
N ALA A 177 -19.83 -0.21 -35.07
CA ALA A 177 -21.04 -0.68 -34.37
C ALA A 177 -21.83 0.50 -33.80
N PHE A 178 -21.24 1.22 -32.84
CA PHE A 178 -21.98 2.13 -31.99
C PHE A 178 -22.34 3.44 -32.71
N ARG A 179 -21.40 4.14 -33.33
CA ARG A 179 -21.68 5.40 -34.03
C ARG A 179 -22.63 5.22 -35.22
N PRO A 180 -22.48 4.19 -36.09
CA PRO A 180 -23.47 3.90 -37.13
C PRO A 180 -24.86 3.62 -36.55
N ALA A 181 -24.94 2.90 -35.43
CA ALA A 181 -26.21 2.65 -34.78
C ALA A 181 -26.88 3.93 -34.27
N ILE A 182 -26.10 4.89 -33.76
CA ILE A 182 -26.61 6.22 -33.40
C ILE A 182 -27.14 6.97 -34.62
N ALA A 183 -26.42 6.93 -35.76
CA ALA A 183 -26.87 7.57 -36.99
C ALA A 183 -28.17 6.95 -37.51
N ALA A 184 -28.28 5.63 -37.48
CA ALA A 184 -29.48 4.93 -37.93
C ALA A 184 -30.68 5.10 -36.99
N LEU A 185 -30.43 5.27 -35.69
CA LEU A 185 -31.47 5.39 -34.66
C LEU A 185 -31.97 6.82 -34.46
N LEU A 186 -31.06 7.80 -34.43
CA LEU A 186 -31.35 9.20 -34.11
C LEU A 186 -31.20 10.13 -35.34
N GLY A 187 -30.71 9.61 -36.46
CA GLY A 187 -30.47 10.36 -37.69
C GLY A 187 -29.06 10.94 -37.79
N ASP A 188 -28.60 11.15 -39.03
CA ASP A 188 -27.24 11.63 -39.34
C ASP A 188 -26.92 13.00 -38.72
N HIS A 189 -27.92 13.87 -38.58
CA HIS A 189 -27.75 15.17 -37.95
C HIS A 189 -27.27 15.07 -36.50
N ILE A 190 -27.84 14.15 -35.70
CA ILE A 190 -27.39 13.91 -34.32
C ILE A 190 -26.03 13.23 -34.31
N ALA A 191 -25.81 12.21 -35.16
CA ALA A 191 -24.52 11.53 -35.24
C ALA A 191 -23.37 12.43 -35.73
N SER A 192 -23.67 13.53 -36.44
CA SER A 192 -22.68 14.52 -36.86
C SER A 192 -22.08 15.33 -35.69
N GLU A 193 -22.78 15.39 -34.56
CA GLU A 193 -22.29 16.02 -33.33
C GLU A 193 -21.37 15.09 -32.51
N TRP A 194 -21.27 13.81 -32.91
CA TRP A 194 -20.39 12.84 -32.30
C TRP A 194 -19.03 12.83 -32.98
N PRO A 195 -17.93 12.55 -32.25
CA PRO A 195 -16.61 12.44 -32.85
C PRO A 195 -16.60 11.48 -34.05
N PRO A 196 -15.97 11.84 -35.18
CA PRO A 196 -16.03 11.01 -36.39
C PRO A 196 -15.27 9.69 -36.24
N THR A 197 -14.21 9.68 -35.44
CA THR A 197 -13.33 8.51 -35.21
C THR A 197 -12.98 8.38 -33.74
N PHE A 198 -12.57 7.18 -33.34
CA PHE A 198 -12.10 6.88 -32.00
C PHE A 198 -10.84 7.70 -31.66
N ALA A 199 -9.94 7.85 -32.63
CA ALA A 199 -8.73 8.67 -32.48
C ALA A 199 -9.05 10.16 -32.28
N ALA A 200 -10.05 10.70 -32.98
CA ALA A 200 -10.47 12.09 -32.80
C ALA A 200 -11.01 12.35 -31.40
N GLU A 201 -11.78 11.42 -30.85
CA GLU A 201 -12.30 11.54 -29.48
C GLU A 201 -11.18 11.43 -28.44
N LYS A 202 -10.21 10.53 -28.62
CA LYS A 202 -9.03 10.47 -27.74
C LYS A 202 -8.24 11.77 -27.73
N LEU A 203 -8.04 12.38 -28.90
CA LEU A 203 -7.37 13.68 -29.02
C LEU A 203 -8.15 14.77 -28.27
N ARG A 204 -9.48 14.79 -28.41
CA ARG A 204 -10.37 15.73 -27.72
C ARG A 204 -10.36 15.53 -26.20
N ALA A 205 -10.34 14.28 -25.74
CA ALA A 205 -10.37 13.91 -24.33
C ALA A 205 -9.01 14.10 -23.61
N ALA A 206 -7.91 14.26 -24.36
CA ALA A 206 -6.58 14.44 -23.79
C ALA A 206 -6.40 15.83 -23.14
N LYS A 207 -6.19 15.89 -21.82
CA LYS A 207 -5.81 17.13 -21.11
C LYS A 207 -4.43 17.62 -21.57
N SER A 208 -4.25 18.94 -21.67
CA SER A 208 -2.92 19.58 -21.66
C SER A 208 -2.16 19.17 -20.37
N LYS A 209 -0.92 18.70 -20.52
CA LYS A 209 -0.06 18.08 -19.49
C LYS A 209 0.13 18.88 -18.18
N LYS A 210 -0.34 20.13 -18.09
CA LYS A 210 -0.16 21.04 -16.94
C LYS A 210 -1.16 20.84 -15.78
N ARG A 211 -2.24 20.06 -15.93
CA ARG A 211 -3.29 19.91 -14.90
C ARG A 211 -3.81 18.49 -14.66
N ALA A 212 -3.22 17.46 -15.26
CA ALA A 212 -3.73 16.09 -15.16
C ALA A 212 -3.10 15.33 -13.97
N LYS A 213 -3.94 14.72 -13.12
CA LYS A 213 -3.55 13.52 -12.38
C LYS A 213 -3.38 12.37 -13.40
N PRO A 214 -2.42 11.44 -13.21
CA PRO A 214 -2.29 10.29 -14.08
C PRO A 214 -3.58 9.45 -14.05
N ASN A 215 -4.10 9.06 -15.22
CA ASN A 215 -5.30 8.22 -15.47
C ASN A 215 -6.70 8.89 -15.48
N GLU A 216 -6.83 10.22 -15.51
CA GLU A 216 -8.13 10.85 -15.80
C GLU A 216 -8.28 11.18 -17.30
N GLU A 217 -8.86 10.26 -18.07
CA GLU A 217 -9.43 10.57 -19.39
C GLU A 217 -10.78 11.27 -19.17
N ILE A 218 -10.96 12.52 -19.63
CA ILE A 218 -12.27 13.17 -19.64
C ILE A 218 -13.01 12.69 -20.90
N ALA A 219 -13.67 11.54 -20.81
CA ALA A 219 -14.59 11.09 -21.86
C ALA A 219 -15.85 11.98 -21.83
N SER A 220 -16.40 12.35 -23.00
CA SER A 220 -17.73 13.00 -23.04
C SER A 220 -18.84 11.95 -22.92
N THR A 221 -19.92 12.32 -22.25
CA THR A 221 -21.18 11.61 -22.34
C THR A 221 -22.10 12.27 -23.38
N ARG A 222 -22.95 11.46 -24.00
CA ARG A 222 -24.05 11.89 -24.88
C ARG A 222 -25.35 11.28 -24.37
N LEU A 223 -26.45 11.99 -24.54
CA LEU A 223 -27.76 11.52 -24.08
C LEU A 223 -28.45 10.75 -25.21
N ILE A 224 -28.98 9.56 -24.88
CA ILE A 224 -29.90 8.81 -25.75
C ILE A 224 -31.32 9.02 -25.21
N PRO A 225 -32.25 9.58 -25.99
CA PRO A 225 -33.65 9.77 -25.59
C PRO A 225 -34.34 8.46 -25.22
N GLN A 226 -35.30 8.53 -24.29
CA GLN A 226 -36.02 7.37 -23.74
C GLN A 226 -36.60 6.48 -24.84
N GLU A 227 -37.26 7.07 -25.83
CA GLU A 227 -37.89 6.40 -26.97
C GLU A 227 -36.91 5.57 -27.83
N ALA A 228 -35.62 5.92 -27.80
CA ALA A 228 -34.59 5.26 -28.59
C ALA A 228 -33.86 4.15 -27.80
N VAL A 229 -33.84 4.20 -26.47
CA VAL A 229 -33.06 3.31 -25.61
C VAL A 229 -33.38 1.83 -25.85
N GLY A 230 -34.67 1.49 -25.90
CA GLY A 230 -35.12 0.11 -26.12
C GLY A 230 -34.71 -0.49 -27.47
N HIS A 231 -34.42 0.35 -28.47
CA HIS A 231 -34.06 -0.06 -29.83
C HIS A 231 -32.55 -0.03 -30.11
N LEU A 232 -31.76 0.55 -29.21
CA LEU A 232 -30.33 0.76 -29.42
C LEU A 232 -29.55 -0.54 -29.60
N ALA A 233 -29.78 -1.54 -28.74
CA ALA A 233 -29.10 -2.83 -28.81
C ALA A 233 -29.34 -3.54 -30.16
N ASP A 234 -30.60 -3.59 -30.60
CA ASP A 234 -30.98 -4.26 -31.85
C ASP A 234 -30.46 -3.51 -33.07
N THR A 235 -30.40 -2.17 -32.97
CA THR A 235 -29.81 -1.33 -34.02
C THR A 235 -28.30 -1.59 -34.13
N ILE A 236 -27.57 -1.70 -33.02
CA ILE A 236 -26.14 -2.09 -33.04
C ILE A 236 -25.94 -3.45 -33.71
N ARG A 237 -26.75 -4.46 -33.36
CA ARG A 237 -26.67 -5.78 -33.99
C ARG A 237 -26.96 -5.72 -35.48
N ARG A 238 -27.95 -4.92 -35.89
CA ARG A 238 -28.31 -4.71 -37.30
C ARG A 238 -27.13 -4.13 -38.08
N GLU A 239 -26.54 -3.03 -37.62
CA GLU A 239 -25.40 -2.40 -38.30
C GLU A 239 -24.22 -3.37 -38.43
N LEU A 240 -23.91 -4.15 -37.38
CA LEU A 240 -22.86 -5.19 -37.43
C LEU A 240 -23.15 -6.34 -38.41
N THR A 241 -24.43 -6.68 -38.60
CA THR A 241 -24.84 -7.80 -39.46
C THR A 241 -24.86 -7.41 -40.93
N TYR A 242 -25.33 -6.20 -41.25
CA TYR A 242 -25.56 -5.77 -42.62
C TYR A 242 -24.42 -4.95 -43.23
N ASP A 243 -23.44 -4.50 -42.45
CA ASP A 243 -22.24 -3.87 -43.00
C ASP A 243 -21.39 -4.91 -43.75
N VAL A 244 -21.40 -4.80 -45.09
CA VAL A 244 -20.66 -5.65 -46.03
C VAL A 244 -19.14 -5.43 -45.97
N PHE A 245 -18.68 -4.37 -45.32
CA PHE A 245 -17.27 -4.03 -45.16
C PHE A 245 -16.68 -4.54 -43.85
N ILE A 246 -17.45 -5.25 -43.03
CA ILE A 246 -16.97 -5.92 -41.83
C ILE A 246 -16.57 -7.35 -42.19
N ASP A 247 -15.31 -7.68 -41.94
CA ASP A 247 -14.76 -9.03 -42.11
C ASP A 247 -15.40 -10.01 -41.10
N ASP A 248 -15.45 -11.29 -41.48
CA ASP A 248 -16.10 -12.32 -40.66
C ASP A 248 -15.43 -12.48 -39.28
N GLU A 249 -14.11 -12.31 -39.18
CA GLU A 249 -13.36 -12.36 -37.92
C GLU A 249 -13.79 -11.22 -36.97
N ASP A 250 -13.99 -10.02 -37.51
CA ASP A 250 -14.44 -8.86 -36.75
C ASP A 250 -15.92 -8.98 -36.34
N ARG A 251 -16.76 -9.60 -37.17
CA ARG A 251 -18.15 -9.88 -36.84
C ARG A 251 -18.28 -10.98 -35.78
N GLU A 252 -17.41 -11.98 -35.80
CA GLU A 252 -17.48 -13.14 -34.90
C GLU A 252 -17.40 -12.70 -33.43
N TRP A 253 -16.43 -11.85 -33.07
CA TRP A 253 -16.19 -11.52 -31.66
C TRP A 253 -17.25 -10.61 -31.03
N VAL A 254 -17.95 -9.80 -31.83
CA VAL A 254 -19.04 -8.92 -31.38
C VAL A 254 -20.41 -9.60 -31.43
N SER A 255 -20.56 -10.71 -32.14
CA SER A 255 -21.88 -11.28 -32.48
C SER A 255 -22.79 -11.61 -31.29
N ASP A 256 -22.24 -11.89 -30.10
CA ASP A 256 -22.96 -12.32 -28.91
C ASP A 256 -22.83 -11.36 -27.72
N PHE A 257 -22.62 -10.07 -27.99
CA PHE A 257 -22.58 -9.07 -26.92
C PHE A 257 -23.91 -8.99 -26.16
N PHE A 258 -23.81 -8.74 -24.85
CA PHE A 258 -24.94 -8.57 -23.94
C PHE A 258 -24.66 -7.46 -22.92
N PHE A 259 -25.68 -7.11 -22.12
CA PHE A 259 -25.62 -6.05 -21.14
C PHE A 259 -25.81 -6.55 -19.70
N ILE A 260 -25.10 -5.91 -18.77
CA ILE A 260 -25.41 -5.97 -17.35
C ILE A 260 -25.90 -4.60 -16.89
N HIS A 261 -27.10 -4.60 -16.33
CA HIS A 261 -27.77 -3.49 -15.67
C HIS A 261 -27.41 -3.56 -14.19
N THR A 262 -26.79 -2.52 -13.64
CA THR A 262 -26.45 -2.46 -12.22
C THR A 262 -27.19 -1.30 -11.57
N ILE A 263 -28.01 -1.59 -10.57
CA ILE A 263 -28.73 -0.60 -9.77
C ILE A 263 -28.25 -0.72 -8.33
N ARG A 264 -27.69 0.35 -7.76
CA ARG A 264 -27.12 0.38 -6.40
C ARG A 264 -27.45 1.68 -5.67
N GLY A 265 -27.34 1.66 -4.34
CA GLY A 265 -27.50 2.85 -3.52
C GLY A 265 -28.95 3.33 -3.40
N VAL A 266 -29.91 2.40 -3.50
CA VAL A 266 -31.36 2.68 -3.42
C VAL A 266 -32.00 2.13 -2.13
N LYS A 267 -31.18 1.64 -1.20
CA LYS A 267 -31.57 1.06 0.09
C LYS A 267 -32.59 1.91 0.85
N ASP A 268 -32.26 3.17 1.15
CA ASP A 268 -33.09 4.01 2.02
C ASP A 268 -34.46 4.38 1.42
N ALA A 269 -34.64 4.22 0.11
CA ALA A 269 -35.91 4.52 -0.55
C ALA A 269 -36.96 3.40 -0.40
N ASN A 270 -36.55 2.19 -0.03
CA ASN A 270 -37.39 0.99 -0.07
C ASN A 270 -37.45 0.23 1.26
N ARG A 271 -37.12 0.88 2.38
CA ARG A 271 -37.28 0.28 3.71
C ARG A 271 -38.76 0.05 4.03
N HIS A 272 -39.08 -1.12 4.53
CA HIS A 272 -40.42 -1.53 4.94
C HIS A 272 -40.34 -2.55 6.07
N ARG A 273 -41.48 -2.81 6.73
CA ARG A 273 -41.57 -3.88 7.73
C ARG A 273 -41.45 -5.24 7.05
N VAL A 274 -40.99 -6.24 7.81
CA VAL A 274 -40.97 -7.64 7.36
C VAL A 274 -42.42 -8.12 7.20
N ASP A 275 -42.92 -8.05 5.97
CA ASP A 275 -44.28 -8.41 5.60
C ASP A 275 -44.35 -8.77 4.10
N PRO A 276 -44.95 -9.92 3.71
CA PRO A 276 -45.02 -10.34 2.31
C PRO A 276 -45.77 -9.37 1.38
N GLN A 277 -46.83 -8.71 1.86
CA GLN A 277 -47.59 -7.76 1.04
C GLN A 277 -46.77 -6.50 0.78
N LEU A 278 -46.12 -5.96 1.81
CA LEU A 278 -45.22 -4.81 1.68
C LEU A 278 -43.99 -5.13 0.81
N ALA A 279 -43.48 -6.36 0.87
CA ALA A 279 -42.39 -6.82 0.00
C ALA A 279 -42.77 -6.74 -1.49
N GLY A 280 -43.99 -7.14 -1.85
CA GLY A 280 -44.51 -7.00 -3.21
C GLY A 280 -44.62 -5.53 -3.66
N MET A 281 -45.20 -4.68 -2.81
CA MET A 281 -45.30 -3.24 -3.07
C MET A 281 -43.92 -2.56 -3.21
N ALA A 282 -42.94 -3.00 -2.42
CA ALA A 282 -41.57 -2.50 -2.48
C ALA A 282 -40.89 -2.87 -3.81
N ALA A 283 -41.11 -4.08 -4.34
CA ALA A 283 -40.58 -4.50 -5.63
C ALA A 283 -41.17 -3.71 -6.81
N GLU A 284 -42.47 -3.40 -6.76
CA GLU A 284 -43.13 -2.53 -7.74
C GLU A 284 -42.58 -1.10 -7.68
N ARG A 285 -42.48 -0.55 -6.47
CA ARG A 285 -41.86 0.78 -6.25
C ARG A 285 -40.43 0.81 -6.75
N PHE A 286 -39.64 -0.22 -6.45
CA PHE A 286 -38.26 -0.33 -6.89
C PHE A 286 -38.16 -0.33 -8.42
N THR A 287 -39.03 -1.08 -9.11
CA THR A 287 -39.09 -1.16 -10.57
C THR A 287 -39.33 0.23 -11.17
N ASN A 288 -40.33 0.95 -10.64
CA ASN A 288 -40.69 2.29 -11.09
C ASN A 288 -39.56 3.30 -10.82
N MET A 289 -39.02 3.32 -9.59
CA MET A 289 -37.93 4.21 -9.22
C MET A 289 -36.64 3.92 -9.98
N SER A 290 -36.43 2.67 -10.38
CA SER A 290 -35.25 2.26 -11.15
C SER A 290 -35.40 2.51 -12.64
N HIS A 291 -36.57 2.96 -13.11
CA HIS A 291 -36.91 3.10 -14.52
C HIS A 291 -36.65 1.81 -15.28
N LEU A 292 -37.06 0.66 -14.73
CA LEU A 292 -37.00 -0.60 -15.45
C LEU A 292 -38.24 -0.75 -16.33
N VAL A 293 -38.07 -1.32 -17.52
CA VAL A 293 -39.22 -1.65 -18.38
C VAL A 293 -40.16 -2.63 -17.67
N HIS A 294 -41.45 -2.51 -17.97
CA HIS A 294 -42.43 -3.48 -17.49
C HIS A 294 -42.04 -4.89 -17.97
N ASN A 295 -42.19 -5.89 -17.10
CA ASN A 295 -41.79 -7.28 -17.36
C ASN A 295 -40.30 -7.49 -17.69
N HIS A 296 -39.40 -6.63 -17.22
CA HIS A 296 -37.94 -6.82 -17.39
C HIS A 296 -37.47 -8.22 -16.96
N HIS A 297 -38.03 -8.77 -15.88
CA HIS A 297 -37.73 -10.11 -15.35
C HIS A 297 -38.07 -11.26 -16.32
N LEU A 298 -38.93 -11.03 -17.32
CA LEU A 298 -39.22 -12.01 -18.38
C LEU A 298 -38.28 -11.89 -19.59
N ARG A 299 -37.47 -10.82 -19.66
CA ARG A 299 -36.62 -10.46 -20.82
C ARG A 299 -35.12 -10.61 -20.53
N GLY A 300 -34.75 -11.24 -19.43
CA GLY A 300 -33.38 -11.46 -19.01
C GLY A 300 -33.30 -12.16 -17.66
N GLU A 301 -32.07 -12.40 -17.19
CA GLU A 301 -31.83 -12.95 -15.87
C GLU A 301 -31.65 -11.81 -14.88
N TRP A 302 -32.54 -11.72 -13.89
CA TRP A 302 -32.54 -10.65 -12.91
C TRP A 302 -32.31 -11.20 -11.51
N TYR A 303 -31.39 -10.56 -10.79
CA TYR A 303 -31.07 -10.86 -9.41
C TYR A 303 -31.27 -9.61 -8.56
N ILE A 304 -31.75 -9.80 -7.34
CA ILE A 304 -32.04 -8.74 -6.39
C ILE A 304 -31.40 -9.07 -5.05
N ASP A 305 -30.79 -8.07 -4.43
CA ASP A 305 -30.24 -8.17 -3.09
C ASP A 305 -31.31 -7.71 -2.09
N ILE A 306 -31.87 -8.65 -1.36
CA ILE A 306 -32.82 -8.38 -0.27
C ILE A 306 -32.06 -8.31 1.03
N GLY A 307 -32.24 -7.24 1.78
CA GLY A 307 -31.62 -7.04 3.08
C GLY A 307 -32.63 -7.07 4.22
N ILE A 308 -32.22 -7.60 5.37
CA ILE A 308 -32.79 -7.24 6.67
C ILE A 308 -31.75 -6.50 7.51
N GLU A 309 -32.22 -5.50 8.26
CA GLU A 309 -31.43 -4.72 9.21
C GLU A 309 -32.06 -4.87 10.59
N ILE A 310 -31.30 -5.44 11.52
CA ILE A 310 -31.68 -5.70 12.91
C ILE A 310 -31.04 -4.61 13.77
N SER A 311 -31.83 -3.96 14.59
CA SER A 311 -31.39 -2.86 15.45
C SER A 311 -31.99 -2.99 16.84
N SER A 312 -31.26 -2.53 17.86
CA SER A 312 -31.77 -2.41 19.22
C SER A 312 -32.40 -1.03 19.40
N PRO A 313 -33.72 -0.92 19.72
CA PRO A 313 -34.37 0.35 20.05
C PRO A 313 -33.75 1.05 21.27
N LEU A 314 -33.01 0.31 22.11
CA LEU A 314 -32.24 0.84 23.23
C LEU A 314 -30.95 1.54 22.79
N GLY A 315 -30.64 1.54 21.49
CA GLY A 315 -29.45 2.18 20.93
C GLY A 315 -28.17 1.37 21.16
N GLN A 316 -28.27 0.06 21.42
CA GLN A 316 -27.11 -0.84 21.55
C GLN A 316 -26.43 -1.10 20.19
N CYS A 317 -25.17 -1.51 20.25
CA CYS A 317 -24.37 -1.97 19.12
C CYS A 317 -24.53 -3.48 18.94
N LEU A 318 -25.33 -3.88 17.96
CA LEU A 318 -25.52 -5.30 17.62
C LEU A 318 -24.39 -5.82 16.74
N GLN A 319 -23.90 -7.02 17.04
CA GLN A 319 -22.87 -7.71 16.28
C GLN A 319 -23.23 -9.18 16.05
N TRP A 320 -22.76 -9.76 14.96
CA TRP A 320 -22.99 -11.16 14.64
C TRP A 320 -22.06 -12.09 15.44
N SER A 321 -22.64 -13.13 16.03
CA SER A 321 -21.89 -14.22 16.65
C SER A 321 -21.39 -15.18 15.58
N THR A 322 -20.08 -15.48 15.61
CA THR A 322 -19.46 -16.48 14.73
C THR A 322 -20.12 -17.85 14.87
N ALA A 323 -20.54 -18.23 16.09
CA ALA A 323 -21.18 -19.52 16.37
C ALA A 323 -22.59 -19.59 15.75
N GLY A 324 -23.28 -18.45 15.63
CA GLY A 324 -24.63 -18.36 15.08
C GLY A 324 -24.72 -18.50 13.55
N HIS A 325 -23.61 -18.43 12.82
CA HIS A 325 -23.61 -18.40 11.36
C HIS A 325 -24.34 -19.60 10.73
N CYS A 326 -24.11 -20.80 11.26
CA CYS A 326 -24.75 -22.03 10.76
C CYS A 326 -26.28 -21.93 10.86
N SER A 327 -26.79 -21.61 12.04
CA SER A 327 -28.22 -21.51 12.31
C SER A 327 -28.90 -20.39 11.51
N VAL A 328 -28.24 -19.22 11.37
CA VAL A 328 -28.75 -18.13 10.54
C VAL A 328 -28.86 -18.56 9.08
N VAL A 329 -27.84 -19.25 8.55
CA VAL A 329 -27.83 -19.70 7.15
C VAL A 329 -28.86 -20.80 6.92
N GLU A 330 -29.01 -21.75 7.86
CA GLU A 330 -30.05 -22.77 7.83
C GLU A 330 -31.45 -22.15 7.76
N GLU A 331 -31.74 -21.23 8.69
CA GLU A 331 -33.03 -20.55 8.83
C GLU A 331 -33.36 -19.65 7.64
N VAL A 332 -32.39 -18.92 7.09
CA VAL A 332 -32.67 -17.93 6.03
C VAL A 332 -32.71 -18.56 4.64
N LEU A 333 -31.94 -19.63 4.42
CA LEU A 333 -31.92 -20.32 3.14
C LEU A 333 -32.88 -21.52 3.08
N HIS A 334 -33.55 -21.88 4.18
CA HIS A 334 -34.42 -23.06 4.28
C HIS A 334 -33.72 -24.33 3.76
N ILE A 335 -32.49 -24.56 4.25
CA ILE A 335 -31.69 -25.74 3.89
C ILE A 335 -31.53 -26.66 5.10
N SER A 336 -31.08 -27.90 4.86
CA SER A 336 -30.77 -28.80 5.98
C SER A 336 -29.57 -28.31 6.79
N THR A 337 -29.56 -28.62 8.09
CA THR A 337 -28.40 -28.40 8.99
C THR A 337 -27.10 -28.95 8.40
N ALA A 338 -27.13 -30.11 7.74
CA ALA A 338 -25.96 -30.70 7.11
C ALA A 338 -25.39 -29.82 5.98
N HIS A 339 -26.26 -29.20 5.18
CA HIS A 339 -25.83 -28.26 4.14
C HIS A 339 -25.35 -26.94 4.73
N ALA A 340 -26.03 -26.41 5.75
CA ALA A 340 -25.63 -25.18 6.44
C ALA A 340 -24.22 -25.33 7.05
N THR A 341 -24.00 -26.38 7.86
CA THR A 341 -22.69 -26.70 8.45
C THR A 341 -21.60 -26.78 7.39
N ARG A 342 -21.84 -27.52 6.30
CA ARG A 342 -20.87 -27.67 5.21
C ARG A 342 -20.47 -26.32 4.58
N ILE A 343 -21.41 -25.39 4.39
CA ILE A 343 -21.14 -24.09 3.75
C ILE A 343 -20.71 -22.99 4.73
N THR A 344 -20.73 -23.24 6.04
CA THR A 344 -20.22 -22.32 7.07
C THR A 344 -18.93 -22.80 7.75
N THR A 345 -18.35 -23.91 7.29
CA THR A 345 -17.06 -24.40 7.80
C THR A 345 -15.90 -23.62 7.17
N LEU A 346 -14.82 -23.32 7.91
CA LEU A 346 -13.66 -22.57 7.40
C LEU A 346 -12.89 -23.28 6.27
N SER A 347 -13.00 -24.60 6.18
CA SER A 347 -12.47 -25.39 5.05
C SER A 347 -13.26 -25.18 3.75
N SER A 348 -14.46 -24.60 3.81
CA SER A 348 -15.26 -24.28 2.62
C SER A 348 -14.65 -23.13 1.85
N SER A 349 -14.20 -23.41 0.62
CA SER A 349 -13.68 -22.39 -0.31
C SER A 349 -14.68 -21.28 -0.67
N LYS A 350 -15.96 -21.44 -0.30
CA LYS A 350 -17.05 -20.50 -0.58
C LYS A 350 -17.52 -19.74 0.65
N TYR A 351 -16.97 -20.04 1.82
CA TYR A 351 -17.22 -19.33 3.06
C TYR A 351 -16.08 -18.36 3.33
N SER A 352 -16.41 -17.13 3.66
CA SER A 352 -15.46 -16.15 4.17
C SER A 352 -15.97 -15.63 5.50
N ARG A 353 -15.19 -15.86 6.56
CA ARG A 353 -15.40 -15.26 7.87
C ARG A 353 -14.78 -13.87 7.88
N ASP A 354 -15.57 -12.88 8.30
CA ASP A 354 -15.15 -11.48 8.35
C ASP A 354 -15.10 -11.04 9.82
N LEU A 355 -13.98 -11.33 10.50
CA LEU A 355 -13.76 -10.96 11.90
C LEU A 355 -13.96 -9.46 12.12
N VAL A 356 -14.68 -9.10 13.18
CA VAL A 356 -14.96 -7.70 13.52
C VAL A 356 -14.15 -7.30 14.74
N SER A 357 -13.44 -6.18 14.63
CA SER A 357 -12.67 -5.61 15.74
C SER A 357 -11.75 -6.61 16.43
N HIS A 358 -11.17 -7.52 15.66
CA HIS A 358 -10.23 -8.54 16.14
C HIS A 358 -10.79 -9.56 17.14
N LEU A 359 -12.10 -9.65 17.33
CA LEU A 359 -12.71 -10.66 18.19
C LEU A 359 -12.97 -11.95 17.40
N SER A 360 -12.50 -13.11 17.86
CA SER A 360 -12.71 -14.37 17.14
C SER A 360 -14.16 -14.87 17.20
N GLY A 361 -14.84 -14.58 18.32
CA GLY A 361 -16.26 -14.87 18.53
C GLY A 361 -17.21 -13.95 17.77
N VAL A 362 -16.75 -12.80 17.28
CA VAL A 362 -17.59 -11.80 16.60
C VAL A 362 -17.17 -11.66 15.15
N SER A 363 -18.03 -12.08 14.23
CA SER A 363 -17.74 -11.96 12.80
C SER A 363 -18.99 -11.84 11.96
N GLY A 364 -18.87 -11.15 10.84
CA GLY A 364 -19.78 -11.33 9.72
C GLY A 364 -19.37 -12.52 8.85
N PHE A 365 -20.11 -12.78 7.79
CA PHE A 365 -19.75 -13.79 6.81
C PHE A 365 -20.18 -13.45 5.40
N ARG A 366 -19.58 -14.14 4.42
CA ARG A 366 -19.98 -14.15 3.03
C ARG A 366 -19.96 -15.57 2.50
N ILE A 367 -21.03 -15.99 1.83
CA ILE A 367 -21.17 -17.35 1.29
C ILE A 367 -21.67 -17.29 -0.15
N VAL A 368 -21.08 -18.13 -1.00
CA VAL A 368 -21.64 -18.52 -2.30
C VAL A 368 -22.15 -19.97 -2.14
N PRO A 369 -23.45 -20.21 -1.87
CA PRO A 369 -23.93 -21.50 -1.39
C PRO A 369 -23.69 -22.68 -2.36
N GLY A 370 -23.72 -22.38 -3.66
CA GLY A 370 -23.61 -23.36 -4.73
C GLY A 370 -24.89 -24.20 -4.93
N PRO A 371 -24.95 -25.04 -5.98
CA PRO A 371 -26.20 -25.67 -6.42
C PRO A 371 -26.89 -26.54 -5.36
N GLN A 372 -26.13 -27.13 -4.44
CA GLN A 372 -26.65 -28.03 -3.40
C GLN A 372 -27.22 -27.29 -2.18
N ALA A 373 -26.88 -26.01 -1.98
CA ALA A 373 -27.25 -25.26 -0.77
C ALA A 373 -27.89 -23.90 -1.05
N GLN A 374 -28.36 -23.68 -2.29
CA GLN A 374 -29.06 -22.46 -2.68
C GLN A 374 -30.49 -22.35 -2.11
N GLY A 375 -31.04 -23.45 -1.57
CA GLY A 375 -32.39 -23.50 -0.99
C GLY A 375 -33.51 -23.29 -2.03
N PRO A 376 -34.77 -23.16 -1.56
CA PRO A 376 -35.91 -22.91 -2.44
C PRO A 376 -35.86 -21.52 -3.10
N PHE A 377 -35.14 -20.57 -2.51
CA PHE A 377 -34.98 -19.21 -3.03
C PHE A 377 -33.87 -19.06 -4.07
N GLN A 378 -33.14 -20.14 -4.37
CA GLN A 378 -32.03 -20.15 -5.32
C GLN A 378 -30.98 -19.07 -5.01
N ALA A 379 -30.63 -18.95 -3.72
CA ALA A 379 -29.69 -17.94 -3.25
C ALA A 379 -28.32 -18.09 -3.92
N ALA A 380 -27.93 -17.06 -4.67
CA ALA A 380 -26.65 -17.01 -5.36
C ALA A 380 -25.52 -16.53 -4.44
N TYR A 381 -25.85 -15.69 -3.46
CA TYR A 381 -24.90 -15.11 -2.53
C TYR A 381 -25.62 -14.67 -1.26
N ILE A 382 -24.97 -14.81 -0.10
CA ILE A 382 -25.46 -14.31 1.18
C ILE A 382 -24.32 -13.63 1.92
N GLN A 383 -24.60 -12.51 2.57
CA GLN A 383 -23.63 -11.84 3.42
C GLN A 383 -24.25 -11.27 4.69
N ALA A 384 -23.56 -11.45 5.81
CA ALA A 384 -23.88 -10.83 7.08
C ALA A 384 -22.74 -9.88 7.48
N TYR A 385 -23.08 -8.66 7.87
CA TYR A 385 -22.12 -7.64 8.31
C TYR A 385 -22.80 -6.63 9.24
N THR A 386 -22.05 -5.66 9.75
CA THR A 386 -22.57 -4.61 10.64
C THR A 386 -22.43 -3.21 10.06
N THR A 387 -23.25 -2.26 10.55
CA THR A 387 -23.30 -0.89 10.02
C THR A 387 -22.22 0.03 10.58
N ASP A 388 -21.49 -0.37 11.61
CA ASP A 388 -20.38 0.41 12.18
C ASP A 388 -19.29 0.77 11.14
N LYS A 389 -19.10 -0.08 10.10
CA LYS A 389 -18.21 0.17 8.96
C LYS A 389 -18.55 1.43 8.18
N THR A 390 -19.79 1.94 8.26
CA THR A 390 -20.23 3.12 7.51
C THR A 390 -19.51 4.40 7.94
N LEU A 391 -19.03 4.46 9.19
CA LEU A 391 -18.33 5.64 9.72
C LEU A 391 -16.90 5.81 9.17
N THR A 392 -16.27 4.72 8.74
CA THR A 392 -14.90 4.73 8.23
C THR A 392 -14.84 4.36 6.74
N SER A 393 -15.96 3.98 6.13
CA SER A 393 -16.03 3.64 4.72
C SER A 393 -15.86 4.88 3.84
N ASN A 394 -14.76 4.89 3.11
CA ASN A 394 -14.53 5.82 2.01
C ASN A 394 -13.71 5.09 0.95
N ARG A 395 -14.16 5.09 -0.29
CA ARG A 395 -13.45 4.40 -1.38
C ARG A 395 -12.27 5.26 -1.84
N GLU A 396 -11.08 4.94 -1.36
CA GLU A 396 -9.82 5.60 -1.73
C GLU A 396 -8.95 4.60 -2.51
N GLY A 397 -8.99 4.68 -3.84
CA GLY A 397 -8.26 3.76 -4.72
C GLY A 397 -8.79 2.32 -4.63
N GLN A 398 -7.94 1.40 -4.18
CA GLN A 398 -8.30 -0.01 -3.98
C GLN A 398 -8.90 -0.29 -2.59
N TYR A 399 -8.81 0.65 -1.66
CA TYR A 399 -9.26 0.47 -0.28
C TYR A 399 -10.70 0.99 -0.12
N PHE A 400 -11.50 0.26 0.66
CA PHE A 400 -12.91 0.57 0.91
C PHE A 400 -13.17 1.31 2.24
N ALA A 401 -12.10 1.54 3.01
CA ALA A 401 -12.11 2.27 4.27
C ALA A 401 -10.78 3.01 4.45
N LYS A 402 -10.69 3.82 5.52
CA LYS A 402 -9.43 4.47 5.91
C LYS A 402 -8.30 3.45 6.09
N PHE A 403 -7.15 3.78 5.50
CA PHE A 403 -6.00 2.89 5.40
C PHE A 403 -4.71 3.62 5.79
N ILE A 404 -3.78 2.92 6.42
CA ILE A 404 -2.42 3.37 6.72
C ILE A 404 -1.40 2.45 6.04
N GLU A 405 -0.37 3.04 5.41
CA GLU A 405 0.75 2.28 4.83
C GLU A 405 1.95 2.22 5.80
N GLY A 406 2.84 1.23 5.64
CA GLY A 406 4.04 1.10 6.48
C GLY A 406 4.96 2.32 6.46
N LYS A 407 5.02 3.05 5.33
CA LYS A 407 5.77 4.31 5.23
C LYS A 407 5.22 5.42 6.13
N ASP A 408 3.90 5.43 6.35
CA ASP A 408 3.24 6.42 7.22
C ASP A 408 3.49 6.07 8.68
N ALA A 409 3.49 4.78 9.01
CA ALA A 409 3.83 4.27 10.34
C ALA A 409 5.30 4.55 10.74
N LEU A 410 6.21 4.61 9.77
CA LEU A 410 7.61 5.00 9.97
C LEU A 410 7.87 6.51 9.81
N GLY A 411 6.84 7.28 9.46
CA GLY A 411 6.93 8.71 9.22
C GLY A 411 7.31 9.51 10.47
N LEU A 412 7.76 10.75 10.27
CA LEU A 412 8.18 11.65 11.35
C LEU A 412 7.01 12.18 12.17
N LYS A 413 5.86 12.36 11.51
CA LYS A 413 4.66 12.84 12.16
C LYS A 413 3.95 11.63 12.77
N GLN A 414 4.13 11.45 14.07
CA GLN A 414 3.42 10.45 14.86
C GLN A 414 2.46 11.11 15.87
N PRO A 415 1.26 10.55 16.07
CA PRO A 415 0.70 9.46 15.26
C PRO A 415 0.36 9.93 13.84
N PRO A 416 0.24 9.00 12.87
CA PRO A 416 -0.14 9.32 11.50
C PRO A 416 -1.54 9.93 11.51
N THR A 417 -1.82 10.86 10.58
CA THR A 417 -3.09 11.60 10.55
C THR A 417 -4.32 10.70 10.49
N THR A 418 -4.20 9.53 9.86
CA THR A 418 -5.24 8.50 9.81
C THR A 418 -5.56 7.96 11.21
N ILE A 419 -4.56 7.70 12.06
CA ILE A 419 -4.76 7.22 13.44
C ILE A 419 -5.44 8.30 14.28
N SER A 420 -5.01 9.56 14.19
CA SER A 420 -5.68 10.68 14.88
C SER A 420 -7.14 10.82 14.43
N SER A 421 -7.41 10.69 13.13
CA SER A 421 -8.78 10.78 12.60
C SER A 421 -9.66 9.63 13.10
N LEU A 422 -9.11 8.41 13.21
CA LEU A 422 -9.83 7.26 13.76
C LEU A 422 -10.15 7.46 15.25
N HIS A 423 -9.21 8.01 16.02
CA HIS A 423 -9.44 8.37 17.42
C HIS A 423 -10.63 9.33 17.57
N ASP A 424 -10.66 10.40 16.77
CA ASP A 424 -11.75 11.38 16.78
C ASP A 424 -13.10 10.79 16.36
N ILE A 425 -13.09 9.90 15.36
CA ILE A 425 -14.30 9.20 14.90
C ILE A 425 -14.84 8.31 16.01
N TYR A 426 -14.01 7.46 16.62
CA TYR A 426 -14.47 6.53 17.65
C TYR A 426 -14.92 7.24 18.92
N THR A 427 -14.22 8.29 19.33
CA THR A 427 -14.64 9.12 20.48
C THR A 427 -16.04 9.70 20.26
N GLN A 428 -16.31 10.25 19.07
CA GLN A 428 -17.65 10.78 18.75
C GLN A 428 -18.70 9.66 18.61
N ALA A 429 -18.29 8.49 18.13
CA ALA A 429 -19.19 7.36 17.92
C ALA A 429 -19.72 6.77 19.23
N GLN A 430 -18.92 6.78 20.31
CA GLN A 430 -19.35 6.37 21.66
C GLN A 430 -20.66 7.05 22.08
N GLU A 431 -20.82 8.34 21.75
CA GLU A 431 -21.98 9.14 22.17
C GLU A 431 -23.15 9.10 21.19
N LYS A 432 -22.89 8.87 19.90
CA LYS A 432 -23.85 9.18 18.82
C LYS A 432 -24.23 8.00 17.95
N ASN A 433 -23.45 6.92 17.95
CA ASN A 433 -23.58 5.88 16.93
C ASN A 433 -23.77 4.50 17.54
N SER A 434 -24.94 3.90 17.28
CA SER A 434 -25.15 2.47 17.45
C SER A 434 -24.72 1.70 16.20
N SER A 435 -24.46 0.41 16.36
CA SER A 435 -24.26 -0.55 15.27
C SER A 435 -25.48 -1.43 15.10
N LYS A 436 -25.81 -1.76 13.85
CA LYS A 436 -26.91 -2.64 13.47
C LYS A 436 -26.34 -3.88 12.79
N ALA A 437 -26.98 -5.01 13.00
CA ALA A 437 -26.65 -6.25 12.31
C ALA A 437 -27.44 -6.31 11.00
N ARG A 438 -26.75 -6.59 9.89
CA ARG A 438 -27.35 -6.63 8.56
C ARG A 438 -27.08 -7.97 7.90
N LEU A 439 -28.12 -8.54 7.30
CA LEU A 439 -28.05 -9.74 6.48
C LEU A 439 -28.63 -9.44 5.11
N GLU A 440 -27.93 -9.84 4.06
CA GLU A 440 -28.35 -9.65 2.67
C GLU A 440 -28.27 -10.96 1.90
N VAL A 441 -29.30 -11.24 1.11
CA VAL A 441 -29.39 -12.43 0.26
C VAL A 441 -29.64 -12.00 -1.18
N ARG A 442 -28.78 -12.43 -2.09
CA ARG A 442 -28.96 -12.29 -3.53
C ARG A 442 -29.75 -13.47 -4.06
N VAL A 443 -30.93 -13.20 -4.61
CA VAL A 443 -31.84 -14.20 -5.18
C VAL A 443 -32.30 -13.78 -6.57
N PRO A 444 -32.81 -14.70 -7.41
CA PRO A 444 -33.54 -14.35 -8.60
C PRO A 444 -34.72 -13.42 -8.27
N TRP A 445 -35.04 -12.51 -9.18
CA TRP A 445 -36.08 -11.48 -9.00
C TRP A 445 -37.40 -12.04 -8.46
N ASP A 446 -37.86 -13.16 -9.02
CA ASP A 446 -39.14 -13.78 -8.66
C ASP A 446 -39.19 -14.31 -7.22
N CYS A 447 -38.02 -14.60 -6.63
CA CYS A 447 -37.88 -15.02 -5.24
C CYS A 447 -37.79 -13.82 -4.27
N GLY A 448 -37.52 -12.63 -4.79
CA GLY A 448 -37.26 -11.41 -4.00
C GLY A 448 -38.43 -10.95 -3.13
N ARG A 449 -39.66 -11.40 -3.40
CA ARG A 449 -40.84 -11.10 -2.56
C ARG A 449 -41.07 -12.09 -1.41
N TYR A 450 -40.38 -13.22 -1.41
CA TYR A 450 -40.57 -14.32 -0.45
C TYR A 450 -39.38 -14.49 0.49
N VAL A 451 -38.16 -14.19 0.02
CA VAL A 451 -36.98 -14.33 0.86
C VAL A 451 -36.99 -13.29 1.99
N LEU A 452 -36.59 -13.70 3.20
CA LEU A 452 -36.54 -12.85 4.40
C LEU A 452 -37.89 -12.21 4.77
N THR A 453 -39.03 -12.87 4.51
CA THR A 453 -40.35 -12.41 4.99
C THR A 453 -40.85 -13.20 6.20
N GLU A 454 -40.27 -14.37 6.46
CA GLU A 454 -40.60 -15.25 7.57
C GLU A 454 -39.30 -15.86 8.09
N PHE A 455 -39.10 -15.83 9.41
CA PHE A 455 -37.99 -16.46 10.11
C PHE A 455 -38.28 -16.49 11.62
N ASN A 456 -37.66 -17.42 12.34
CA ASN A 456 -37.74 -17.53 13.79
C ASN A 456 -36.85 -16.44 14.47
N PRO A 457 -37.43 -15.46 15.19
CA PRO A 457 -36.66 -14.41 15.86
C PRO A 457 -35.65 -14.96 16.88
N ALA A 458 -35.94 -16.09 17.52
CA ALA A 458 -35.05 -16.70 18.51
C ALA A 458 -33.69 -17.12 17.91
N ILE A 459 -33.65 -17.48 16.62
CA ILE A 459 -32.40 -17.78 15.92
C ILE A 459 -31.51 -16.52 15.86
N PHE A 460 -32.11 -15.36 15.60
CA PHE A 460 -31.35 -14.10 15.54
C PHE A 460 -30.91 -13.62 16.92
N VAL A 461 -31.76 -13.74 17.94
CA VAL A 461 -31.36 -13.45 19.34
C VAL A 461 -30.14 -14.30 19.73
N ASN A 462 -30.15 -15.60 19.41
CA ASN A 462 -29.04 -16.51 19.68
C ASN A 462 -27.82 -16.30 18.76
N ALA A 463 -27.96 -15.55 17.67
CA ALA A 463 -26.88 -15.29 16.72
C ALA A 463 -26.30 -13.88 16.83
N LEU A 464 -26.70 -13.10 17.83
CA LEU A 464 -26.29 -11.71 18.02
C LEU A 464 -25.70 -11.47 19.40
N TYR A 465 -24.75 -10.53 19.46
CA TYR A 465 -24.29 -9.92 20.68
C TYR A 465 -24.77 -8.47 20.77
N SER A 466 -25.08 -8.00 21.97
CA SER A 466 -25.47 -6.63 22.29
C SER A 466 -24.40 -5.97 23.16
N PHE A 467 -23.87 -4.84 22.70
CA PHE A 467 -22.90 -4.03 23.45
C PHE A 467 -23.43 -2.61 23.59
N THR A 468 -23.14 -1.95 24.72
CA THR A 468 -23.38 -0.52 24.80
C THR A 468 -22.49 0.22 23.79
N ARG A 469 -22.93 1.41 23.39
CA ARG A 469 -22.14 2.26 22.47
C ARG A 469 -20.78 2.59 23.07
N GLU A 470 -20.75 2.87 24.37
CA GLU A 470 -19.53 3.14 25.10
C GLU A 470 -18.58 1.95 25.03
N GLU A 471 -19.01 0.76 25.48
CA GLU A 471 -18.17 -0.44 25.49
C GLU A 471 -17.60 -0.78 24.10
N TRP A 472 -18.45 -0.76 23.06
CA TRP A 472 -18.06 -1.16 21.72
C TRP A 472 -17.03 -0.22 21.09
N TRP A 473 -17.27 1.09 21.20
CA TRP A 473 -16.40 2.08 20.58
C TRP A 473 -15.16 2.37 21.43
N GLU A 474 -15.25 2.28 22.76
CA GLU A 474 -14.09 2.40 23.67
C GLU A 474 -13.11 1.26 23.44
N PHE A 475 -13.60 0.03 23.24
CA PHE A 475 -12.77 -1.12 22.93
C PHE A 475 -11.89 -0.92 21.69
N ARG A 476 -12.47 -0.35 20.62
CA ARG A 476 -11.73 0.02 19.40
C ARG A 476 -10.77 1.18 19.67
N LEU A 477 -11.20 2.17 20.43
CA LEU A 477 -10.40 3.34 20.78
C LEU A 477 -9.12 2.94 21.51
N TRP A 478 -9.20 2.04 22.49
CA TRP A 478 -8.04 1.55 23.23
C TRP A 478 -7.01 0.87 22.34
N ARG A 479 -7.46 0.10 21.34
CA ARG A 479 -6.57 -0.53 20.35
C ARG A 479 -5.81 0.52 19.53
N VAL A 480 -6.52 1.53 19.03
CA VAL A 480 -5.89 2.64 18.27
C VAL A 480 -4.89 3.38 19.15
N PHE A 481 -5.22 3.60 20.41
CA PHE A 481 -4.36 4.29 21.37
C PHE A 481 -3.07 3.50 21.68
N ALA A 482 -3.18 2.19 21.91
CA ALA A 482 -2.01 1.32 22.10
C ALA A 482 -1.07 1.33 20.89
N ILE A 483 -1.63 1.25 19.68
CA ILE A 483 -0.84 1.28 18.44
C ILE A 483 -0.19 2.65 18.23
N SER A 484 -0.93 3.74 18.49
CA SER A 484 -0.40 5.10 18.47
C SER A 484 0.84 5.25 19.38
N ASN A 485 0.78 4.67 20.58
CA ASN A 485 1.91 4.67 21.52
C ASN A 485 3.11 3.88 21.00
N VAL A 486 2.88 2.69 20.43
CA VAL A 486 3.94 1.87 19.82
C VAL A 486 4.64 2.64 18.70
N LEU A 487 3.88 3.17 17.74
CA LEU A 487 4.45 3.92 16.61
C LEU A 487 5.14 5.21 17.07
N GLY A 488 4.59 5.88 18.08
CA GLY A 488 5.20 7.03 18.73
C GLY A 488 6.58 6.72 19.30
N LEU A 489 6.72 5.65 20.09
CA LEU A 489 8.01 5.21 20.64
C LEU A 489 8.96 4.73 19.55
N GLN A 490 8.46 3.96 18.58
CA GLN A 490 9.24 3.54 17.42
C GLN A 490 9.72 4.70 16.55
N SER A 491 9.11 5.88 16.60
CA SER A 491 9.61 7.06 15.86
C SER A 491 10.70 7.84 16.60
N ARG A 492 10.74 7.75 17.93
CA ARG A 492 11.63 8.55 18.79
C ARG A 492 12.84 7.77 19.32
N GLY A 493 12.75 6.45 19.36
CA GLY A 493 13.81 5.63 19.93
C GLY A 493 15.08 5.54 19.06
N PRO A 494 16.14 4.89 19.57
CA PRO A 494 17.42 4.79 18.87
C PRO A 494 17.30 4.05 17.53
N THR A 495 17.95 4.60 16.51
CA THR A 495 17.88 4.12 15.13
C THR A 495 18.16 2.62 14.98
N TYR A 496 19.22 2.10 15.58
CA TYR A 496 19.57 0.69 15.51
C TYR A 496 18.49 -0.24 16.10
N LYS A 497 17.74 0.21 17.12
CA LYS A 497 16.61 -0.54 17.70
C LYS A 497 15.36 -0.44 16.83
N ARG A 498 15.08 0.73 16.24
CA ARG A 498 13.90 0.98 15.38
C ARG A 498 13.91 0.12 14.13
N PHE A 499 15.09 -0.08 13.53
CA PHE A 499 15.27 -0.85 12.30
C PHE A 499 15.71 -2.29 12.56
N SER A 500 15.56 -2.79 13.80
CA SER A 500 15.70 -4.22 14.05
C SER A 500 14.55 -5.00 13.40
N PRO A 501 14.77 -6.25 12.97
CA PRO A 501 13.72 -7.06 12.35
C PRO A 501 12.45 -7.16 13.21
N ASP A 502 12.58 -7.36 14.52
CA ASP A 502 11.44 -7.51 15.44
C ASP A 502 10.66 -6.22 15.67
N SER A 503 11.34 -5.06 15.64
CA SER A 503 10.68 -3.76 15.70
C SER A 503 9.87 -3.50 14.43
N LEU A 504 10.47 -3.75 13.26
CA LEU A 504 9.78 -3.61 11.97
C LEU A 504 8.63 -4.61 11.81
N LEU A 505 8.78 -5.82 12.34
CA LEU A 505 7.70 -6.80 12.39
C LEU A 505 6.54 -6.29 13.25
N LEU A 506 6.81 -5.70 14.43
CA LEU A 506 5.78 -5.06 15.25
C LEU A 506 5.13 -3.87 14.52
N THR A 507 5.90 -3.06 13.77
CA THR A 507 5.35 -1.97 12.96
C THR A 507 4.37 -2.49 11.92
N ALA A 508 4.73 -3.56 11.20
CA ALA A 508 3.87 -4.19 10.20
C ALA A 508 2.61 -4.79 10.84
N ALA A 509 2.74 -5.45 12.00
CA ALA A 509 1.60 -5.95 12.77
C ALA A 509 0.66 -4.83 13.22
N CYS A 510 1.19 -3.69 13.68
CA CYS A 510 0.40 -2.52 14.04
C CYS A 510 -0.38 -1.94 12.85
N VAL A 511 0.26 -1.85 11.68
CA VAL A 511 -0.39 -1.39 10.43
C VAL A 511 -1.53 -2.32 10.06
N TRP A 512 -1.30 -3.64 10.09
CA TRP A 512 -2.33 -4.64 9.80
C TRP A 512 -3.48 -4.58 10.81
N LEU A 513 -3.19 -4.45 12.12
CA LEU A 513 -4.20 -4.32 13.17
C LEU A 513 -5.06 -3.05 12.99
N VAL A 514 -4.47 -1.88 12.76
CA VAL A 514 -5.25 -0.64 12.56
C VAL A 514 -6.16 -0.75 11.33
N ASN A 515 -5.63 -1.24 10.21
CA ASN A 515 -6.39 -1.37 8.97
C ASN A 515 -7.54 -2.38 9.09
N SER A 516 -7.40 -3.39 9.94
CA SER A 516 -8.39 -4.44 10.16
C SER A 516 -9.33 -4.19 11.36
N LEU A 517 -9.22 -3.05 12.02
CA LEU A 517 -10.07 -2.73 13.18
C LEU A 517 -11.51 -2.39 12.77
N HIS A 518 -11.64 -1.71 11.63
CA HIS A 518 -12.90 -1.25 11.02
C HIS A 518 -13.16 -1.81 9.62
N ALA A 519 -12.29 -2.68 9.15
CA ALA A 519 -12.45 -3.44 7.91
C ALA A 519 -12.08 -4.89 8.16
N ARG A 520 -12.44 -5.78 7.23
CA ARG A 520 -12.02 -7.18 7.30
C ARG A 520 -10.48 -7.28 7.37
N PRO A 521 -9.91 -8.11 8.26
CA PRO A 521 -8.50 -8.42 8.22
C PRO A 521 -8.06 -8.92 6.84
N ASP A 522 -6.96 -8.36 6.33
CA ASP A 522 -6.36 -8.87 5.11
C ASP A 522 -5.80 -10.26 5.40
N ASP A 523 -6.26 -11.25 4.62
CA ASP A 523 -5.88 -12.65 4.68
C ASP A 523 -5.18 -13.11 3.39
N GLY A 524 -4.64 -12.18 2.59
CA GLY A 524 -3.79 -12.47 1.45
C GLY A 524 -2.45 -13.11 1.87
N PRO A 525 -1.67 -13.66 0.91
CA PRO A 525 -0.44 -14.40 1.22
C PRO A 525 0.55 -13.64 2.13
N SER A 526 0.78 -12.35 1.85
CA SER A 526 1.69 -11.55 2.66
C SER A 526 1.17 -11.26 4.08
N SER A 527 -0.14 -11.16 4.25
CA SER A 527 -0.75 -10.98 5.56
C SER A 527 -0.80 -12.29 6.35
N ARG A 528 -0.88 -13.45 5.68
CA ARG A 528 -0.68 -14.77 6.32
C ARG A 528 0.74 -14.94 6.84
N ASP A 529 1.76 -14.59 6.05
CA ASP A 529 3.15 -14.59 6.52
C ASP A 529 3.34 -13.68 7.74
N LEU A 530 2.67 -12.52 7.76
CA LEU A 530 2.69 -11.62 8.91
C LEU A 530 2.00 -12.25 10.12
N MET A 531 0.84 -12.88 9.96
CA MET A 531 0.13 -13.55 11.04
C MET A 531 0.97 -14.70 11.62
N ASP A 532 1.61 -15.51 10.79
CA ASP A 532 2.50 -16.61 11.23
C ASP A 532 3.73 -16.09 11.99
N ALA A 533 4.19 -14.89 11.67
CA ALA A 533 5.28 -14.24 12.38
C ALA A 533 4.81 -13.51 13.65
N ALA A 534 3.65 -12.85 13.65
CA ALA A 534 3.27 -11.92 14.70
C ALA A 534 2.32 -12.50 15.76
N LEU A 535 1.57 -13.57 15.45
CA LEU A 535 0.57 -14.17 16.33
C LEU A 535 1.10 -15.44 17.02
N PRO A 536 0.40 -15.96 18.05
CA PRO A 536 0.62 -17.31 18.55
C PRO A 536 0.50 -18.35 17.44
N VAL A 537 1.39 -19.35 17.42
CA VAL A 537 1.32 -20.48 16.48
C VAL A 537 1.30 -21.84 17.17
N LYS A 538 0.44 -22.73 16.69
CA LYS A 538 0.28 -24.11 17.20
C LYS A 538 0.21 -25.09 16.02
N VAL A 539 0.45 -26.38 16.28
CA VAL A 539 0.29 -27.42 15.25
C VAL A 539 -1.17 -27.44 14.79
N ALA A 540 -1.40 -27.44 13.47
CA ALA A 540 -2.73 -27.29 12.88
C ALA A 540 -3.75 -28.31 13.40
N ALA A 541 -3.32 -29.56 13.64
CA ALA A 541 -4.18 -30.61 14.19
C ALA A 541 -4.70 -30.32 15.62
N ASP A 542 -4.05 -29.44 16.38
CA ASP A 542 -4.40 -29.12 17.77
C ASP A 542 -5.18 -27.80 17.91
N VAL A 543 -5.55 -27.18 16.78
CA VAL A 543 -6.25 -25.89 16.74
C VAL A 543 -7.69 -26.12 16.31
N LEU A 544 -8.63 -25.62 17.11
CA LEU A 544 -10.03 -25.62 16.71
C LEU A 544 -10.21 -24.69 15.51
N ASP A 545 -11.02 -25.11 14.53
CA ASP A 545 -11.26 -24.32 13.32
C ASP A 545 -11.63 -22.85 13.65
N GLU A 546 -12.48 -22.63 14.64
CA GLU A 546 -12.89 -21.30 15.07
C GLU A 546 -11.74 -20.40 15.56
N GLN A 547 -10.65 -20.99 16.05
CA GLN A 547 -9.47 -20.27 16.52
C GLN A 547 -8.49 -19.95 15.40
N LEU A 548 -8.62 -20.53 14.20
CA LEU A 548 -7.69 -20.26 13.10
C LEU A 548 -7.72 -18.79 12.69
N ALA A 549 -6.54 -18.17 12.54
CA ALA A 549 -6.45 -16.78 12.09
C ALA A 549 -6.87 -16.62 10.61
N TYR A 550 -6.66 -17.66 9.80
CA TYR A 550 -7.01 -17.71 8.39
C TYR A 550 -7.34 -19.15 7.95
N PRO A 551 -8.06 -19.36 6.83
CA PRO A 551 -8.41 -20.69 6.34
C PRO A 551 -7.17 -21.53 5.98
N VAL A 552 -7.00 -22.66 6.67
CA VAL A 552 -5.94 -23.66 6.43
C VAL A 552 -6.50 -25.06 6.73
N SER A 553 -5.95 -26.09 6.08
CA SER A 553 -6.36 -27.48 6.33
C SER A 553 -5.80 -27.97 7.67
N THR A 554 -6.65 -28.51 8.54
CA THR A 554 -6.31 -28.96 9.91
C THR A 554 -6.28 -30.48 10.05
N ASN A 555 -6.20 -31.23 8.95
CA ASN A 555 -6.19 -32.70 8.96
C ASN A 555 -5.17 -33.27 9.99
N GLU A 556 -5.49 -34.38 10.64
CA GLU A 556 -4.70 -35.00 11.75
C GLU A 556 -3.23 -35.29 11.41
N THR A 557 -2.89 -35.43 10.13
CA THR A 557 -1.52 -35.65 9.65
C THR A 557 -0.74 -34.36 9.40
N ASN A 558 -1.39 -33.19 9.53
CA ASN A 558 -0.78 -31.90 9.25
C ASN A 558 0.06 -31.41 10.44
N THR A 559 1.37 -31.60 10.35
CA THR A 559 2.35 -31.12 11.33
C THR A 559 2.73 -29.64 11.16
N GLN A 560 2.14 -28.95 10.19
CA GLN A 560 2.39 -27.53 9.96
C GLN A 560 1.93 -26.69 11.15
N ARG A 561 2.78 -25.74 11.57
CA ARG A 561 2.40 -24.72 12.55
C ARG A 561 1.62 -23.61 11.86
N VAL A 562 0.50 -23.22 12.45
CA VAL A 562 -0.42 -22.22 11.90
C VAL A 562 -0.75 -21.15 12.94
N ALA A 563 -0.93 -19.92 12.50
CA ALA A 563 -1.39 -18.83 13.35
C ALA A 563 -2.82 -19.05 13.84
N TYR A 564 -3.05 -18.78 15.12
CA TYR A 564 -4.36 -18.94 15.74
C TYR A 564 -4.62 -17.87 16.81
N ILE A 565 -5.89 -17.74 17.22
CA ILE A 565 -6.42 -16.72 18.12
C ILE A 565 -6.97 -17.44 19.37
N PRO A 566 -6.10 -17.89 20.31
CA PRO A 566 -6.52 -18.67 21.47
C PRO A 566 -7.37 -17.92 22.49
N PHE A 567 -7.25 -16.59 22.50
CA PHE A 567 -7.67 -15.76 23.64
C PHE A 567 -8.89 -14.89 23.33
N GLY A 568 -9.73 -15.29 22.37
CA GLY A 568 -10.95 -14.57 22.01
C GLY A 568 -10.73 -13.24 21.27
N TYR A 569 -9.49 -12.76 21.26
CA TYR A 569 -9.05 -11.50 20.67
C TYR A 569 -7.69 -11.67 19.99
N VAL A 570 -7.44 -10.97 18.88
CA VAL A 570 -6.14 -11.03 18.20
C VAL A 570 -5.09 -10.32 19.06
N PHE A 571 -4.41 -11.11 19.89
CA PHE A 571 -3.21 -10.72 20.59
C PHE A 571 -1.97 -11.16 19.78
N LEU A 572 -0.98 -10.28 19.75
CA LEU A 572 0.34 -10.56 19.23
C LEU A 572 1.07 -11.53 20.16
N ARG A 573 2.08 -12.23 19.63
CA ARG A 573 3.06 -12.94 20.46
C ARG A 573 3.75 -11.95 21.41
N ARG A 574 4.41 -12.47 22.44
CA ARG A 574 5.01 -11.66 23.51
C ARG A 574 5.83 -10.49 22.96
N MET A 575 5.63 -9.32 23.56
CA MET A 575 6.32 -8.08 23.18
C MET A 575 7.17 -7.53 24.31
N LEU A 576 8.25 -6.85 23.93
CA LEU A 576 9.12 -6.12 24.85
C LEU A 576 8.84 -4.63 24.71
N CYS A 577 8.21 -4.04 25.73
CA CYS A 577 7.91 -2.61 25.82
C CYS A 577 9.08 -1.85 26.45
N GLY A 578 10.19 -1.69 25.72
CA GLY A 578 11.32 -0.84 26.11
C GLY A 578 11.28 0.54 25.43
N GLU A 579 12.43 1.20 25.33
CA GLU A 579 12.58 2.47 24.57
C GLU A 579 12.04 2.38 23.14
N VAL A 580 12.20 1.21 22.52
CA VAL A 580 11.58 0.83 21.24
C VAL A 580 10.83 -0.47 21.46
N PRO A 581 9.49 -0.44 21.40
CA PRO A 581 8.68 -1.64 21.43
C PRO A 581 9.01 -2.55 20.25
N ARG A 582 9.14 -3.85 20.54
CA ARG A 582 9.42 -4.90 19.56
C ARG A 582 8.77 -6.20 19.96
N LEU A 583 8.51 -7.07 19.00
CA LEU A 583 8.16 -8.45 19.32
C LEU A 583 9.38 -9.14 19.94
N ARG A 584 9.13 -10.18 20.73
CA ARG A 584 10.20 -10.99 21.28
C ARG A 584 10.96 -11.70 20.16
N MET A 585 12.29 -11.75 20.29
CA MET A 585 13.21 -12.40 19.34
C MET A 585 13.02 -13.92 19.33
N GLN A 586 13.68 -14.62 18.40
CA GLN A 586 13.61 -16.09 18.20
C GLN A 586 12.29 -16.62 17.64
N GLY A 587 11.33 -15.75 17.32
CA GLY A 587 10.17 -16.14 16.53
C GLY A 587 10.37 -15.88 15.03
N PRO A 588 9.45 -16.35 14.17
CA PRO A 588 9.56 -16.16 12.73
C PRO A 588 9.62 -14.68 12.35
N LEU A 589 10.37 -14.37 11.30
CA LEU A 589 10.48 -13.05 10.70
C LEU A 589 9.70 -12.97 9.39
N LEU A 590 9.39 -11.74 8.97
CA LEU A 590 8.63 -11.49 7.75
C LEU A 590 9.49 -11.79 6.49
N PRO A 591 9.01 -12.62 5.54
CA PRO A 591 9.71 -12.83 4.27
C PRO A 591 9.85 -11.55 3.45
N SER A 592 10.91 -11.43 2.64
CA SER A 592 11.22 -10.19 1.90
C SER A 592 10.10 -9.71 0.97
N LYS A 593 9.32 -10.63 0.36
CA LYS A 593 8.17 -10.26 -0.48
C LYS A 593 7.06 -9.62 0.35
N SER A 594 6.80 -10.17 1.53
CA SER A 594 5.76 -9.69 2.44
C SER A 594 6.19 -8.41 3.15
N PHE A 595 7.49 -8.26 3.44
CA PHE A 595 8.09 -6.99 3.84
C PHE A 595 7.84 -5.89 2.79
N LEU A 596 8.13 -6.18 1.50
CA LEU A 596 7.89 -5.24 0.42
C LEU A 596 6.40 -4.86 0.30
N TYR A 597 5.49 -5.80 0.56
CA TYR A 597 4.05 -5.53 0.56
C TYR A 597 3.64 -4.51 1.62
N PHE A 598 4.08 -4.67 2.88
CA PHE A 598 3.70 -3.77 3.97
C PHE A 598 4.39 -2.39 3.91
N PHE A 599 5.66 -2.35 3.49
CA PHE A 599 6.46 -1.13 3.50
C PHE A 599 6.56 -0.42 2.14
N GLY A 600 6.18 -1.09 1.04
CA GLY A 600 6.34 -0.59 -0.32
C GLY A 600 7.80 -0.50 -0.78
N MET A 601 8.75 -0.97 0.03
CA MET A 601 10.18 -0.99 -0.26
C MET A 601 10.89 -2.13 0.49
N ASP A 602 12.08 -2.51 0.04
CA ASP A 602 12.92 -3.48 0.74
C ASP A 602 13.62 -2.86 1.98
N ILE A 603 14.18 -3.71 2.85
CA ILE A 603 14.78 -3.28 4.11
C ILE A 603 15.99 -2.35 3.91
N VAL A 604 16.76 -2.54 2.84
CA VAL A 604 17.94 -1.71 2.53
C VAL A 604 17.49 -0.32 2.11
N GLN A 605 16.47 -0.26 1.26
CA GLN A 605 15.83 0.96 0.80
C GLN A 605 15.18 1.72 1.96
N LEU A 606 14.52 1.01 2.86
CA LEU A 606 13.85 1.54 4.04
C LEU A 606 14.86 2.15 5.02
N LYS A 607 15.92 1.40 5.37
CA LYS A 607 17.03 1.93 6.16
C LYS A 607 17.58 3.19 5.51
N ARG A 608 17.91 3.17 4.22
CA ARG A 608 18.43 4.38 3.54
C ARG A 608 17.50 5.60 3.63
N ASP A 609 16.19 5.41 3.55
CA ASP A 609 15.23 6.53 3.53
C ASP A 609 14.88 7.07 4.93
N PHE A 610 14.92 6.21 5.96
CA PHE A 610 14.46 6.54 7.31
C PHE A 610 15.54 6.46 8.41
N GLN A 611 16.70 5.81 8.18
CA GLN A 611 17.80 5.67 9.15
C GLN A 611 18.65 6.94 9.27
N HIS A 612 18.94 7.63 8.16
CA HIS A 612 19.96 8.69 8.11
C HIS A 612 19.43 10.12 8.25
N SER A 613 18.22 10.28 8.74
CA SER A 613 17.50 11.53 8.59
C SER A 613 16.86 11.98 9.90
N GLY A 614 17.67 12.66 10.72
CA GLY A 614 17.16 13.64 11.67
C GLY A 614 16.53 14.80 10.87
N PHE A 615 15.23 14.77 10.66
CA PHE A 615 14.53 15.77 9.85
C PHE A 615 14.02 16.91 10.74
N VAL A 616 14.36 18.16 10.39
CA VAL A 616 13.73 19.39 10.90
C VAL A 616 12.64 19.86 9.93
N ASP A 617 11.66 20.58 10.48
CA ASP A 617 10.47 21.10 9.81
C ASP A 617 10.75 21.94 8.54
N ASN A 618 9.86 21.84 7.56
CA ASN A 618 10.01 22.36 6.20
C ASN A 618 9.73 23.87 6.07
N GLU A 619 9.39 24.57 7.15
CA GLU A 619 8.99 25.98 7.11
C GLU A 619 10.14 26.98 6.94
N VAL A 620 11.41 26.57 7.03
CA VAL A 620 12.54 27.51 7.11
C VAL A 620 13.31 27.73 5.78
N ILE A 621 12.99 27.09 4.65
CA ILE A 621 13.89 27.16 3.47
C ILE A 621 13.20 27.45 2.12
N GLU A 622 13.60 28.57 1.52
CA GLU A 622 13.23 29.07 0.20
C GLU A 622 13.31 28.01 -0.91
N LYS A 623 12.30 28.04 -1.79
CA LYS A 623 12.10 27.09 -2.89
C LYS A 623 12.78 27.58 -4.16
N THR A 624 13.93 26.98 -4.49
CA THR A 624 14.38 26.94 -5.89
C THR A 624 14.90 25.55 -6.24
N ARG A 625 14.25 24.87 -7.19
CA ARG A 625 14.55 23.51 -7.65
C ARG A 625 15.34 23.52 -8.95
N PHE A 626 16.35 22.67 -9.06
CA PHE A 626 16.71 21.93 -10.28
C PHE A 626 17.29 20.56 -9.90
N THR A 627 16.85 19.50 -10.58
CA THR A 627 17.20 18.10 -10.29
C THR A 627 18.17 17.55 -11.35
N THR A 628 19.33 17.07 -10.91
CA THR A 628 20.14 16.07 -11.63
C THR A 628 20.67 15.04 -10.63
N SER A 629 19.95 13.92 -10.49
CA SER A 629 20.34 12.79 -9.65
C SER A 629 19.94 11.48 -10.34
N LYS A 630 20.72 11.02 -11.32
CA LYS A 630 20.49 9.71 -11.94
C LYS A 630 21.82 9.01 -12.16
N CYS A 631 22.29 8.35 -11.10
CA CYS A 631 23.16 7.16 -11.06
C CYS A 631 23.92 7.12 -9.72
N LYS A 632 23.98 5.94 -9.08
CA LYS A 632 24.85 5.66 -7.93
C LYS A 632 26.26 5.38 -8.45
N PRO A 633 27.34 5.93 -7.85
CA PRO A 633 28.69 5.47 -8.14
C PRO A 633 28.83 4.01 -7.71
N PRO A 634 29.61 3.19 -8.43
CA PRO A 634 29.99 1.88 -7.93
C PRO A 634 30.85 2.01 -6.67
N ILE A 635 30.85 0.96 -5.86
CA ILE A 635 31.81 0.80 -4.77
C ILE A 635 33.20 0.63 -5.40
N TYR A 636 34.19 1.35 -4.87
CA TYR A 636 35.57 1.27 -5.30
C TYR A 636 36.10 -0.14 -5.05
N ALA A 637 36.60 -0.79 -6.12
CA ALA A 637 37.10 -2.16 -6.09
C ALA A 637 38.58 -2.25 -6.53
N GLY A 638 39.33 -1.16 -6.38
CA GLY A 638 40.77 -1.14 -6.71
C GLY A 638 41.62 -1.90 -5.69
N PRO A 639 42.89 -2.21 -6.04
CA PRO A 639 43.81 -2.88 -5.12
C PRO A 639 44.04 -2.05 -3.85
N ARG A 640 44.19 -2.72 -2.72
CA ARG A 640 44.54 -2.09 -1.44
C ARG A 640 46.01 -1.66 -1.49
N GLU A 641 46.28 -0.37 -1.32
CA GLU A 641 47.63 0.17 -1.21
C GLU A 641 47.91 0.51 0.26
N PRO A 642 48.90 -0.11 0.91
CA PRO A 642 49.25 0.23 2.29
C PRO A 642 49.90 1.62 2.40
N GLY A 643 49.64 2.34 3.50
CA GLY A 643 50.40 3.53 3.90
C GLY A 643 49.84 4.90 3.49
N LEU A 644 48.53 5.03 3.23
CA LEU A 644 47.91 6.35 2.97
C LEU A 644 47.77 7.22 4.22
N PHE A 645 47.65 6.59 5.39
CA PHE A 645 47.44 7.18 6.70
C PHE A 645 48.32 6.46 7.75
N SER A 646 48.54 7.12 8.88
CA SER A 646 49.38 6.61 9.99
C SER A 646 48.69 6.85 11.34
N LEU A 647 47.37 6.60 11.41
CA LEU A 647 46.60 6.70 12.66
C LEU A 647 46.78 5.49 13.55
N THR A 648 47.09 4.32 12.97
CA THR A 648 47.43 3.11 13.73
C THR A 648 48.68 3.33 14.58
N GLU A 649 49.69 4.03 14.03
CA GLU A 649 50.92 4.40 14.76
C GLU A 649 50.65 5.36 15.92
N LYS A 650 49.55 6.13 15.86
CA LYS A 650 49.09 7.04 16.92
C LYS A 650 48.14 6.38 17.92
N GLN A 651 47.98 5.05 17.88
CA GLN A 651 47.12 4.27 18.76
C GLN A 651 45.61 4.59 18.64
N TYR A 652 45.18 5.14 17.51
CA TYR A 652 43.75 5.27 17.23
C TYR A 652 43.20 3.98 16.64
N GLU A 653 42.05 3.55 17.14
CA GLU A 653 41.27 2.44 16.59
C GLU A 653 39.84 2.93 16.35
N ILE A 654 39.23 2.57 15.21
CA ILE A 654 37.79 2.73 15.06
C ILE A 654 37.15 1.66 15.93
N PRO A 655 36.37 2.03 16.98
CA PRO A 655 35.63 1.06 17.76
C PRO A 655 34.81 0.22 16.79
N ARG A 656 35.02 -1.10 16.79
CA ARG A 656 34.12 -2.00 16.09
C ARG A 656 32.71 -1.69 16.61
N PRO A 657 31.66 -1.73 15.77
CA PRO A 657 30.30 -1.50 16.22
C PRO A 657 30.09 -2.30 17.50
N VAL A 658 29.59 -1.67 18.57
CA VAL A 658 29.33 -2.38 19.83
C VAL A 658 28.37 -3.51 19.49
N ILE A 659 28.94 -4.69 19.31
CA ILE A 659 28.21 -5.95 19.30
C ILE A 659 27.84 -6.09 20.77
N ASP A 660 26.55 -5.91 21.05
CA ASP A 660 25.95 -6.28 22.33
C ASP A 660 26.62 -7.58 22.79
N ASP A 661 27.26 -7.56 23.95
CA ASP A 661 28.12 -8.64 24.43
C ASP A 661 27.35 -9.89 24.85
N GLY A 662 26.06 -9.94 24.46
CA GLY A 662 25.13 -11.05 24.42
C GLY A 662 25.74 -12.34 24.91
N SER A 663 25.75 -12.48 26.24
CA SER A 663 26.18 -13.69 26.96
C SER A 663 25.30 -14.93 26.66
N ASP A 664 24.42 -14.82 25.67
CA ASP A 664 23.40 -15.75 25.22
C ASP A 664 23.32 -15.88 23.67
N VAL A 665 24.31 -15.36 22.92
CA VAL A 665 24.41 -15.54 21.45
C VAL A 665 25.24 -16.78 21.10
N ASP A 666 24.63 -17.75 20.43
CA ASP A 666 25.32 -18.91 19.85
C ASP A 666 26.16 -18.48 18.63
N GLU A 667 27.39 -18.98 18.52
CA GLU A 667 28.42 -18.52 17.55
C GLU A 667 27.97 -18.62 16.08
N SER A 668 26.94 -19.43 15.79
CA SER A 668 26.43 -19.71 14.44
C SER A 668 25.51 -18.64 13.84
N GLU A 669 25.01 -17.68 14.63
CA GLU A 669 24.03 -16.67 14.15
C GLU A 669 24.61 -15.26 13.92
N ARG A 670 25.94 -15.11 14.00
CA ARG A 670 26.57 -13.85 13.57
C ARG A 670 26.29 -13.64 12.07
N PRO A 671 25.84 -12.45 11.61
CA PRO A 671 25.95 -12.09 10.20
C PRO A 671 27.41 -12.31 9.78
N PRO A 672 27.71 -12.69 8.53
CA PRO A 672 29.09 -12.91 8.11
C PRO A 672 29.88 -11.68 8.52
N THR A 673 30.77 -11.86 9.49
CA THR A 673 31.78 -10.88 9.83
C THR A 673 32.50 -10.52 8.52
N PRO A 674 33.06 -9.30 8.41
CA PRO A 674 34.08 -9.07 7.40
C PRO A 674 35.02 -10.28 7.39
N ASP A 675 35.28 -10.80 6.20
CA ASP A 675 35.99 -12.06 5.97
C ASP A 675 37.12 -12.24 7.00
N PRO A 676 37.09 -13.27 7.87
CA PRO A 676 38.17 -13.53 8.81
C PRO A 676 39.51 -13.83 8.11
N ALA A 677 39.54 -13.83 6.77
CA ALA A 677 40.76 -13.84 5.98
C ALA A 677 41.68 -12.62 6.16
N ASN A 678 41.36 -11.59 6.95
CA ASN A 678 42.36 -10.56 7.28
C ASN A 678 42.22 -9.94 8.69
N PRO A 679 42.75 -10.61 9.74
CA PRO A 679 42.87 -10.07 11.11
C PRO A 679 43.68 -8.78 11.23
N ASP A 680 44.38 -8.38 10.16
CA ASP A 680 45.31 -7.26 10.11
C ASP A 680 44.70 -5.97 9.50
N GLU A 681 43.37 -5.88 9.30
CA GLU A 681 42.75 -4.63 8.81
C GLU A 681 42.87 -3.51 9.85
N THR A 682 43.74 -2.54 9.56
CA THR A 682 44.00 -1.39 10.41
C THR A 682 42.99 -0.26 10.14
N ILE A 683 42.90 0.71 11.07
CA ILE A 683 42.16 1.96 10.82
C ILE A 683 42.64 2.64 9.53
N ASP A 684 43.94 2.53 9.23
CA ASP A 684 44.54 3.15 8.05
C ASP A 684 44.03 2.51 6.75
N ASP A 685 43.77 1.20 6.73
CA ASP A 685 43.20 0.48 5.58
C ASP A 685 41.75 0.89 5.30
N GLU A 686 40.95 1.05 6.36
CA GLU A 686 39.57 1.49 6.23
C GLU A 686 39.49 2.94 5.72
N LEU A 687 40.33 3.82 6.26
CA LEU A 687 40.39 5.22 5.83
C LEU A 687 40.97 5.36 4.42
N ALA A 688 41.93 4.52 4.04
CA ALA A 688 42.43 4.43 2.67
C ALA A 688 41.31 4.12 1.68
N GLN A 689 40.47 3.13 1.98
CA GLN A 689 39.33 2.78 1.15
C GLN A 689 38.29 3.91 1.11
N LEU A 690 37.95 4.50 2.25
CA LEU A 690 37.03 5.62 2.35
C LEU A 690 37.51 6.82 1.51
N TRP A 691 38.81 7.12 1.58
CA TRP A 691 39.45 8.19 0.83
C TRP A 691 39.39 7.95 -0.68
N ARG A 692 39.72 6.73 -1.15
CA ARG A 692 39.61 6.38 -2.58
C ARG A 692 38.17 6.43 -3.07
N GLN A 693 37.22 5.97 -2.26
CA GLN A 693 35.79 6.09 -2.55
C GLN A 693 35.38 7.57 -2.63
N PHE A 694 35.87 8.42 -1.73
CA PHE A 694 35.62 9.86 -1.78
C PHE A 694 36.09 10.47 -3.10
N VAL A 695 37.34 10.20 -3.50
CA VAL A 695 37.91 10.73 -4.76
C VAL A 695 37.11 10.25 -5.98
N SER A 696 36.75 8.96 -6.01
CA SER A 696 35.92 8.35 -7.05
C SER A 696 34.49 8.93 -7.10
N ASP A 697 33.87 9.13 -5.94
CA ASP A 697 32.55 9.74 -5.84
C ASP A 697 32.58 11.20 -6.29
N LEU A 698 33.62 11.94 -5.92
CA LEU A 698 33.79 13.35 -6.25
C LEU A 698 33.87 13.55 -7.77
N THR A 699 34.71 12.77 -8.47
CA THR A 699 34.86 12.83 -9.94
C THR A 699 33.63 12.28 -10.68
N SER A 700 33.07 11.15 -10.23
CA SER A 700 31.92 10.51 -10.89
C SER A 700 30.64 11.35 -10.78
N LYS A 701 30.50 12.12 -9.70
CA LYS A 701 29.38 13.06 -9.49
C LYS A 701 29.58 14.42 -10.14
N SER A 702 30.65 14.63 -10.91
CA SER A 702 30.84 15.86 -11.69
C SER A 702 29.58 16.15 -12.54
N PRO A 703 29.10 17.41 -12.56
CA PRO A 703 27.90 17.78 -13.31
C PRO A 703 28.05 17.55 -14.83
N ASN A 704 26.91 17.43 -15.51
CA ASN A 704 26.79 17.41 -16.97
C ASN A 704 25.96 18.59 -17.48
N PRO A 705 26.18 19.07 -18.72
CA PRO A 705 25.34 20.11 -19.31
C PRO A 705 23.87 19.71 -19.41
N ARG A 706 22.96 20.70 -19.32
CA ARG A 706 21.53 20.47 -19.61
C ARG A 706 21.37 19.96 -21.05
N GLY A 707 20.62 18.87 -21.22
CA GLY A 707 20.43 18.20 -22.51
C GLY A 707 20.90 16.73 -22.53
N GLY A 708 21.62 16.29 -21.49
CA GLY A 708 21.70 14.92 -20.95
C GLY A 708 22.25 13.76 -21.81
N ALA A 709 22.04 13.76 -23.12
CA ALA A 709 22.50 12.71 -24.04
C ALA A 709 23.26 13.27 -25.26
N VAL A 710 23.06 14.56 -25.59
CA VAL A 710 23.60 15.17 -26.82
C VAL A 710 24.85 16.01 -26.57
N ARG A 711 25.16 16.34 -25.31
CA ARG A 711 26.31 17.20 -24.95
C ARG A 711 27.33 16.45 -24.10
N PRO A 712 28.63 16.59 -24.39
CA PRO A 712 29.69 15.95 -23.60
C PRO A 712 29.71 16.50 -22.16
N SER A 713 30.23 15.70 -21.23
CA SER A 713 30.42 16.08 -19.83
C SER A 713 31.29 17.33 -19.68
N TYR A 714 31.08 18.12 -18.60
CA TYR A 714 31.98 19.23 -18.27
C TYR A 714 33.40 18.75 -17.95
N MET A 715 33.54 17.54 -17.39
CA MET A 715 34.82 16.91 -17.14
C MET A 715 35.20 15.97 -18.29
N LYS A 716 36.43 16.05 -18.80
CA LYS A 716 36.99 15.26 -19.92
C LYS A 716 37.47 13.86 -19.55
N LEU A 717 37.53 13.56 -18.24
CA LEU A 717 37.97 12.25 -17.75
C LEU A 717 37.08 11.11 -18.28
N THR A 718 37.73 10.05 -18.74
CA THR A 718 37.09 8.78 -19.13
C THR A 718 36.41 8.09 -17.93
N PRO A 719 35.45 7.19 -18.15
CA PRO A 719 34.83 6.43 -17.06
C PRO A 719 35.88 5.73 -16.16
N THR A 720 36.89 5.10 -16.75
CA THR A 720 37.97 4.43 -15.99
C THR A 720 38.74 5.41 -15.11
N GLN A 721 39.10 6.59 -15.63
CA GLN A 721 39.78 7.62 -14.84
C GLN A 721 38.91 8.14 -13.69
N ARG A 722 37.60 8.31 -13.91
CA ARG A 722 36.67 8.76 -12.86
C ARG A 722 36.58 7.77 -11.71
N TYR A 723 36.48 6.48 -12.00
CA TYR A 723 36.34 5.44 -10.95
C TYR A 723 37.68 4.96 -10.36
N SER A 724 38.81 5.50 -10.81
CA SER A 724 40.15 5.07 -10.37
C SER A 724 40.50 5.42 -8.93
N GLY A 725 39.77 6.36 -8.30
CA GLY A 725 40.14 6.91 -6.99
C GLY A 725 41.46 7.69 -6.99
N SER A 726 41.96 8.10 -8.16
CA SER A 726 43.23 8.84 -8.31
C SER A 726 43.08 10.32 -7.98
N GLU A 727 44.03 10.85 -7.20
CA GLU A 727 44.11 12.28 -6.85
C GLU A 727 44.76 13.13 -7.94
N GLU A 728 45.39 12.52 -8.95
CA GLU A 728 46.14 13.22 -10.00
C GLU A 728 45.35 14.32 -10.72
N PRO A 729 44.05 14.15 -11.05
CA PRO A 729 43.27 15.24 -11.63
C PRO A 729 43.23 16.50 -10.76
N TYR A 730 43.23 16.37 -9.43
CA TYR A 730 43.14 17.50 -8.50
C TYR A 730 44.49 18.19 -8.25
N LYS A 731 45.60 17.53 -8.62
CA LYS A 731 46.96 18.10 -8.57
C LYS A 731 47.37 18.79 -9.87
N ASN A 732 46.66 18.53 -10.97
CA ASN A 732 47.02 19.05 -12.28
C ASN A 732 46.36 20.43 -12.53
N LEU A 733 47.18 21.45 -12.82
CA LEU A 733 46.75 22.80 -13.18
C LEU A 733 46.51 23.01 -14.68
N ARG A 734 46.81 22.02 -15.53
CA ARG A 734 46.41 21.98 -16.94
C ARG A 734 44.92 21.69 -17.04
N LEU A 735 44.11 22.66 -16.65
CA LEU A 735 42.67 22.52 -16.54
C LEU A 735 42.00 22.22 -17.89
N TYR A 736 42.64 22.55 -19.01
CA TYR A 736 42.15 22.16 -20.33
C TYR A 736 42.15 20.64 -20.56
N GLU A 737 42.98 19.87 -19.85
CA GLU A 737 42.99 18.40 -19.92
C GLU A 737 41.82 17.80 -19.11
N ILE A 738 41.33 18.53 -18.11
CA ILE A 738 40.33 18.03 -17.15
C ILE A 738 38.93 18.53 -17.49
N TRP A 739 38.80 19.78 -17.95
CA TRP A 739 37.53 20.47 -18.11
C TRP A 739 37.24 20.81 -19.58
N THR A 740 35.95 20.90 -19.90
CA THR A 740 35.39 21.45 -21.15
C THR A 740 34.83 22.84 -20.88
N ASP A 741 34.14 23.02 -19.75
CA ASP A 741 33.76 24.34 -19.20
C ASP A 741 33.91 24.31 -17.68
N VAL A 742 34.45 25.38 -17.09
CA VAL A 742 34.57 25.52 -15.64
C VAL A 742 34.60 26.97 -15.20
N HIS A 743 34.05 27.25 -14.02
CA HIS A 743 34.25 28.50 -13.30
C HIS A 743 35.33 28.30 -12.24
N TYR A 744 36.35 29.15 -12.21
CA TYR A 744 37.47 29.04 -11.27
C TYR A 744 37.78 30.37 -10.61
N ARG A 745 38.34 30.32 -9.41
CA ARG A 745 39.00 31.45 -8.76
C ARG A 745 40.09 30.98 -7.82
N ASN A 746 41.08 31.81 -7.59
CA ASN A 746 41.99 31.68 -6.47
C ASN A 746 41.20 31.92 -5.17
N ALA A 747 41.44 31.06 -4.19
CA ALA A 747 40.67 31.03 -2.97
C ALA A 747 41.61 31.06 -1.76
N SER A 748 41.16 31.74 -0.71
CA SER A 748 41.89 31.80 0.56
C SER A 748 41.91 30.44 1.26
N GLN A 749 42.75 30.30 2.27
CA GLN A 749 42.74 29.11 3.13
C GLN A 749 41.36 28.90 3.80
N ASP A 750 40.68 29.98 4.19
CA ASP A 750 39.34 29.92 4.80
C ASP A 750 38.29 29.38 3.83
N ASP A 751 38.37 29.74 2.55
CA ASP A 751 37.48 29.21 1.52
C ASP A 751 37.65 27.69 1.33
N TRP A 752 38.91 27.21 1.39
CA TRP A 752 39.25 25.79 1.34
C TRP A 752 38.74 25.06 2.59
N GLU A 753 38.86 25.66 3.77
CA GLU A 753 38.38 25.11 5.03
C GLU A 753 36.85 24.96 5.05
N VAL A 754 36.11 25.96 4.56
CA VAL A 754 34.65 25.88 4.42
C VAL A 754 34.24 24.74 3.49
N CYS A 755 34.93 24.57 2.36
CA CYS A 755 34.63 23.47 1.43
C CYS A 755 34.98 22.10 2.03
N PHE A 756 36.10 22.00 2.73
CA PHE A 756 36.48 20.78 3.45
C PHE A 756 35.42 20.39 4.48
N ASN A 757 34.94 21.34 5.28
CA ASN A 757 33.88 21.11 6.26
C ASN A 757 32.53 20.69 5.64
N ASN A 758 32.28 21.03 4.38
CA ASN A 758 31.10 20.53 3.66
C ASN A 758 31.30 19.12 3.11
N LEU A 759 32.51 18.76 2.68
CA LEU A 759 32.85 17.44 2.15
C LEU A 759 32.98 16.39 3.26
N PHE A 760 33.63 16.77 4.35
CA PHE A 760 33.82 16.01 5.58
C PHE A 760 33.32 16.89 6.73
N PRO A 761 32.05 16.77 7.15
CA PRO A 761 31.53 17.53 8.29
C PRO A 761 32.12 17.08 9.64
N PRO A 762 32.17 17.98 10.64
CA PRO A 762 32.67 17.67 11.97
C PRO A 762 31.65 16.85 12.78
N ALA A 763 32.08 16.35 13.94
CA ALA A 763 31.18 15.72 14.91
C ALA A 763 30.02 16.67 15.29
N GLY A 764 28.82 16.10 15.49
CA GLY A 764 27.62 16.88 15.82
C GLY A 764 26.97 17.65 14.66
N PHE A 765 27.49 17.54 13.44
CA PHE A 765 26.92 18.20 12.27
C PHE A 765 25.54 17.64 11.90
N LYS A 766 24.54 18.52 11.79
CA LYS A 766 23.16 18.17 11.43
C LYS A 766 22.91 18.36 9.93
N SER A 767 22.43 17.32 9.25
CA SER A 767 22.22 17.37 7.80
C SER A 767 20.95 18.09 7.38
N SER A 768 20.98 18.76 6.21
CA SER A 768 19.77 19.32 5.58
C SER A 768 19.09 18.29 4.67
N THR A 769 17.77 18.38 4.55
CA THR A 769 16.92 17.42 3.82
C THR A 769 17.07 17.47 2.30
N ARG A 770 17.68 18.54 1.76
CA ARG A 770 17.82 18.80 0.32
C ARG A 770 19.28 18.75 -0.12
N ARG A 771 19.94 17.60 0.02
CA ARG A 771 21.32 17.40 -0.45
C ARG A 771 21.41 16.82 -1.87
N GLN A 772 22.02 17.57 -2.78
CA GLN A 772 22.35 17.12 -4.13
C GLN A 772 23.76 16.52 -4.15
N GLY A 773 23.93 15.32 -4.72
CA GLY A 773 25.21 14.62 -4.79
C GLY A 773 25.46 13.73 -3.56
N TYR A 774 25.49 14.31 -2.36
CA TYR A 774 25.90 13.62 -1.11
C TYR A 774 25.07 12.36 -0.75
N LYS A 775 23.73 12.42 -0.78
CA LYS A 775 22.86 11.28 -0.35
C LYS A 775 23.11 9.99 -1.17
N ASN A 776 23.68 10.13 -2.37
CA ASN A 776 23.94 9.01 -3.28
C ASN A 776 25.44 8.74 -3.48
N SER A 777 26.30 9.25 -2.59
CA SER A 777 27.74 9.03 -2.62
C SER A 777 28.13 8.05 -1.50
N PRO A 778 28.57 6.82 -1.83
CA PRO A 778 29.03 5.83 -0.86
C PRO A 778 29.99 6.37 0.20
N TYR A 779 30.97 7.21 -0.15
CA TYR A 779 31.92 7.76 0.83
C TYR A 779 31.20 8.57 1.90
N TYR A 780 30.19 9.35 1.51
CA TYR A 780 29.50 10.24 2.41
C TYR A 780 28.62 9.47 3.39
N ILE A 781 27.99 8.40 2.93
CA ILE A 781 27.23 7.48 3.78
C ILE A 781 28.16 6.88 4.82
N ARG A 782 29.31 6.33 4.40
CA ARG A 782 30.29 5.74 5.31
C ARG A 782 30.90 6.75 6.28
N TRP A 783 31.18 7.97 5.83
CA TRP A 783 31.65 9.05 6.71
C TRP A 783 30.64 9.39 7.80
N MET A 784 29.35 9.47 7.47
CA MET A 784 28.31 9.74 8.45
C MET A 784 28.14 8.58 9.46
N GLU A 785 28.33 7.33 9.03
CA GLU A 785 28.37 6.17 9.94
C GLU A 785 29.54 6.27 10.94
N ILE A 786 30.72 6.68 10.47
CA ILE A 786 31.89 6.91 11.35
C ILE A 786 31.56 8.00 12.38
N LEU A 787 30.92 9.10 11.99
CA LEU A 787 30.49 10.15 12.92
C LEU A 787 29.47 9.66 13.95
N GLU A 788 28.54 8.78 13.56
CA GLU A 788 27.49 8.25 14.44
C GLU A 788 28.06 7.24 15.44
N LEU A 789 28.92 6.31 14.98
CA LEU A 789 29.59 5.33 15.84
C LEU A 789 30.56 5.97 16.83
N ASN A 790 31.09 7.14 16.49
CA ASN A 790 32.09 7.86 17.28
C ASN A 790 31.55 9.20 17.81
N VAL A 791 30.24 9.28 18.07
CA VAL A 791 29.61 10.50 18.59
C VAL A 791 30.26 10.96 19.91
N ASP A 792 30.72 10.01 20.72
CA ASP A 792 31.40 10.25 22.00
C ASP A 792 32.94 10.30 21.87
N ASN A 793 33.51 9.98 20.71
CA ASN A 793 34.95 9.98 20.44
C ASN A 793 35.32 11.10 19.44
N VAL A 794 35.11 12.34 19.87
CA VAL A 794 35.37 13.54 19.07
C VAL A 794 36.84 13.65 18.67
N GLU A 795 37.76 13.18 19.52
CA GLU A 795 39.20 13.24 19.26
C GLU A 795 39.60 12.38 18.05
N LEU A 796 39.10 11.14 17.96
CA LEU A 796 39.30 10.27 16.81
C LEU A 796 38.78 10.90 15.52
N VAL A 797 37.57 11.45 15.56
CA VAL A 797 36.94 12.09 14.39
C VAL A 797 37.78 13.27 13.90
N GLU A 798 38.28 14.11 14.80
CA GLU A 798 39.16 15.23 14.43
C GLU A 798 40.54 14.76 13.96
N ALA A 799 41.09 13.66 14.48
CA ALA A 799 42.33 13.06 13.99
C ALA A 799 42.19 12.56 12.55
N ILE A 800 41.09 11.86 12.23
CA ILE A 800 40.78 11.42 10.87
C ILE A 800 40.62 12.62 9.92
N ARG A 801 39.87 13.64 10.36
CA ARG A 801 39.68 14.88 9.60
C ARG A 801 41.01 15.58 9.34
N ALA A 802 41.93 15.61 10.30
CA ALA A 802 43.24 16.24 10.13
C ALA A 802 44.06 15.57 9.02
N GLU A 803 44.06 14.23 8.96
CA GLU A 803 44.76 13.49 7.89
C GLU A 803 44.09 13.67 6.53
N PHE A 804 42.75 13.62 6.44
CA PHE A 804 42.03 13.93 5.21
C PHE A 804 42.26 15.38 4.76
N ARG A 805 42.28 16.33 5.70
CA ARG A 805 42.57 17.74 5.44
C ARG A 805 43.96 17.90 4.83
N LYS A 806 44.99 17.28 5.41
CA LYS A 806 46.36 17.31 4.90
C LYS A 806 46.43 16.88 3.43
N ARG A 807 45.68 15.83 3.06
CA ARG A 807 45.63 15.35 1.67
C ARG A 807 44.83 16.28 0.75
N VAL A 808 43.62 16.71 1.14
CA VAL A 808 42.84 17.68 0.34
C VAL A 808 43.68 18.92 0.07
N PHE A 809 44.35 19.47 1.09
CA PHE A 809 45.14 20.69 0.98
C PHE A 809 46.44 20.50 0.19
N ALA A 810 46.84 19.26 -0.13
CA ALA A 810 47.91 19.00 -1.09
C ALA A 810 47.46 19.21 -2.56
N TRP A 811 46.15 19.18 -2.84
CA TRP A 811 45.61 19.42 -4.19
C TRP A 811 45.87 20.85 -4.67
N GLN A 812 45.84 21.05 -5.98
CA GLN A 812 45.95 22.38 -6.59
C GLN A 812 44.58 23.03 -6.80
N TRP A 813 43.53 22.23 -6.90
CA TRP A 813 42.16 22.70 -6.97
C TRP A 813 41.16 21.73 -6.32
N MET A 814 40.00 22.23 -5.89
CA MET A 814 38.88 21.41 -5.40
C MET A 814 37.53 21.97 -5.86
N PRO A 815 36.45 21.17 -5.90
CA PRO A 815 35.10 21.71 -6.12
C PRO A 815 34.71 22.70 -5.02
N LYS A 816 33.99 23.76 -5.40
CA LYS A 816 33.36 24.68 -4.44
C LYS A 816 32.15 23.99 -3.80
N ALA A 817 32.38 23.14 -2.80
CA ALA A 817 31.33 22.41 -2.10
C ALA A 817 30.50 23.32 -1.17
N GLU A 818 29.18 23.18 -1.19
CA GLU A 818 28.22 23.84 -0.29
C GLU A 818 27.52 22.79 0.59
N SER A 819 26.94 23.21 1.72
CA SER A 819 26.30 22.30 2.69
C SER A 819 25.15 21.44 2.12
N ASP A 820 24.56 21.88 1.00
CA ASP A 820 23.49 21.22 0.25
C ASP A 820 23.95 20.60 -1.08
N LYS A 821 25.17 20.87 -1.59
CA LYS A 821 25.66 20.23 -2.82
C LYS A 821 27.18 20.12 -2.91
N MET A 822 27.63 18.96 -3.39
CA MET A 822 29.06 18.69 -3.64
C MET A 822 29.62 19.50 -4.81
N TRP A 823 28.79 19.75 -5.83
CA TRP A 823 29.15 20.50 -7.03
C TRP A 823 28.18 21.65 -7.27
N VAL A 824 28.64 22.88 -7.07
CA VAL A 824 27.85 24.07 -7.39
C VAL A 824 27.85 24.28 -8.90
N THR A 825 26.66 24.36 -9.49
CA THR A 825 26.45 24.76 -10.88
C THR A 825 25.48 25.93 -10.91
N SER A 826 25.91 27.07 -11.43
CA SER A 826 25.03 28.25 -11.54
C SER A 826 25.48 29.14 -12.69
N PHE A 827 24.57 29.98 -13.19
CA PHE A 827 24.92 31.10 -14.03
C PHE A 827 25.59 32.18 -13.17
N MET A 828 26.63 32.87 -13.67
CA MET A 828 27.17 34.04 -12.97
C MET A 828 26.06 35.09 -12.81
N LYS A 829 25.66 35.36 -11.56
CA LYS A 829 24.85 36.54 -11.20
C LYS A 829 25.80 37.72 -10.94
N GLU A 830 25.37 38.94 -11.21
CA GLU A 830 26.19 40.19 -11.18
C GLU A 830 26.93 40.50 -9.85
N GLY A 831 26.69 39.73 -8.78
CA GLY A 831 27.41 39.80 -7.50
C GLY A 831 28.52 38.74 -7.27
N LYS A 832 28.69 37.75 -8.16
CA LYS A 832 29.77 36.73 -8.07
C LYS A 832 31.00 37.10 -8.92
N LYS A 833 31.43 38.36 -8.87
CA LYS A 833 32.50 38.93 -9.72
C LYS A 833 33.90 38.32 -9.49
N SER A 834 34.06 37.38 -8.57
CA SER A 834 35.36 36.77 -8.24
C SER A 834 35.71 35.49 -9.02
N PHE A 835 34.78 34.90 -9.77
CA PHE A 835 35.07 33.70 -10.57
C PHE A 835 35.29 34.06 -12.05
N LEU A 836 36.35 33.53 -12.63
CA LEU A 836 36.60 33.54 -14.07
C LEU A 836 35.96 32.30 -14.71
N ARG A 837 35.72 32.35 -16.02
CA ARG A 837 35.18 31.22 -16.79
C ARG A 837 36.18 30.81 -17.87
N TRP A 838 36.38 29.52 -18.02
CA TRP A 838 37.03 28.96 -19.19
C TRP A 838 36.15 27.88 -19.86
N PRO A 839 36.09 27.84 -21.21
CA PRO A 839 36.59 28.86 -22.14
C PRO A 839 35.86 30.20 -21.95
N PRO A 840 36.49 31.34 -22.28
CA PRO A 840 35.82 32.63 -22.27
C PRO A 840 34.55 32.56 -23.13
N SER A 841 33.40 32.94 -22.58
CA SER A 841 32.13 32.90 -23.29
C SER A 841 31.20 33.99 -22.79
N ASP A 842 30.59 34.73 -23.72
CA ASP A 842 29.55 35.72 -23.44
C ASP A 842 28.22 35.07 -23.00
N SER A 843 28.10 33.74 -23.18
CA SER A 843 26.91 33.01 -22.77
C SER A 843 26.86 32.88 -21.25
N LYS A 844 25.73 33.30 -20.65
CA LYS A 844 25.34 32.96 -19.28
C LYS A 844 24.99 31.46 -19.21
N ALA A 845 25.84 30.55 -19.67
CA ALA A 845 25.65 29.11 -19.53
C ALA A 845 26.18 28.63 -18.17
N ALA A 846 25.54 27.64 -17.55
CA ALA A 846 26.00 27.12 -16.27
C ALA A 846 27.26 26.28 -16.49
N ALA A 847 28.19 26.31 -15.53
CA ALA A 847 29.34 25.42 -15.43
C ALA A 847 29.65 25.11 -13.95
N PRO A 848 30.40 24.04 -13.65
CA PRO A 848 30.87 23.72 -12.30
C PRO A 848 31.80 24.81 -11.74
N PHE A 849 31.76 25.05 -10.44
CA PHE A 849 32.65 25.99 -9.74
C PHE A 849 33.76 25.23 -9.02
N ILE A 850 35.01 25.64 -9.24
CA ILE A 850 36.21 25.13 -8.55
C ILE A 850 36.97 26.26 -7.87
N LEU A 851 37.70 25.91 -6.82
CA LEU A 851 38.63 26.78 -6.11
C LEU A 851 40.05 26.34 -6.41
N LEU A 852 40.91 27.29 -6.78
CA LEU A 852 42.35 27.10 -6.91
C LEU A 852 43.04 27.55 -5.63
N LYS A 853 44.25 27.06 -5.37
CA LYS A 853 45.13 27.64 -4.35
C LYS A 853 45.43 29.11 -4.64
N GLU A 854 45.73 29.88 -3.59
CA GLU A 854 45.91 31.34 -3.68
C GLU A 854 46.90 31.75 -4.78
N ASP A 855 48.03 31.05 -4.91
CA ASP A 855 49.06 31.34 -5.92
C ASP A 855 49.02 30.43 -7.17
N ALA A 856 48.00 29.59 -7.31
CA ALA A 856 47.92 28.65 -8.43
C ALA A 856 47.51 29.35 -9.73
N VAL A 857 48.30 29.14 -10.79
CA VAL A 857 48.01 29.65 -12.14
C VAL A 857 47.48 28.51 -13.01
N PRO A 858 46.22 28.54 -13.44
CA PRO A 858 45.67 27.50 -14.31
C PRO A 858 46.20 27.64 -15.74
N ILE A 859 46.53 26.52 -16.36
CA ILE A 859 46.99 26.43 -17.75
C ILE A 859 45.83 25.95 -18.61
N PHE A 860 45.54 26.70 -19.67
CA PHE A 860 44.37 26.49 -20.53
C PHE A 860 44.68 26.27 -22.02
N GLU A 861 45.95 26.38 -22.39
CA GLU A 861 46.46 26.15 -23.74
C GLU A 861 47.61 25.14 -23.67
N PRO A 862 47.76 24.24 -24.65
CA PRO A 862 48.99 23.46 -24.79
C PRO A 862 50.12 24.44 -25.13
N GLN A 863 51.21 24.45 -24.36
CA GLN A 863 52.45 25.10 -24.80
C GLN A 863 52.93 24.34 -26.04
N GLU A 864 53.09 25.04 -27.17
CA GLU A 864 53.97 24.57 -28.24
C GLU A 864 55.39 24.60 -27.66
N ASP A 865 55.87 23.48 -27.12
CA ASP A 865 57.26 23.39 -26.68
C ASP A 865 58.19 23.32 -27.90
N ASP A 866 59.25 24.12 -27.80
CA ASP A 866 60.34 24.31 -28.75
C ASP A 866 60.96 22.98 -29.28
N ASP A 867 60.55 22.52 -30.45
CA ASP A 867 61.34 21.62 -31.33
C ASP A 867 62.37 22.44 -32.14
N ALA A 868 63.15 23.29 -31.46
CA ALA A 868 64.24 24.05 -32.08
C ALA A 868 65.39 24.36 -31.10
N ALA A 869 66.17 23.35 -30.72
CA ALA A 869 67.64 23.44 -30.57
C ALA A 869 68.25 22.11 -30.14
N GLY A 870 69.10 21.51 -30.99
CA GLY A 870 69.95 20.40 -30.58
C GLY A 870 70.55 19.54 -31.69
N ASP A 871 71.06 20.16 -32.76
CA ASP A 871 72.17 19.58 -33.53
C ASP A 871 73.45 20.33 -33.08
N VAL A 872 74.46 19.53 -32.70
CA VAL A 872 75.77 19.82 -32.05
C VAL A 872 75.79 19.86 -30.53
#